data_AF-A0A800MNF6-F1
#
_entry.id   AF-A0A800MNF6-F1
#
_cell.length_a   1.000
_cell.length_b   1.000
_cell.length_c   1.000
_cell.angle_alpha   90.00
_cell.angle_beta   90.00
_cell.angle_gamma   90.00
#
_symmetry.space_group_name_H-M   'P 1'
#
loop_
_entity.id
_entity.type
_entity.pdbx_description
1 polymer ?
#
loop_
_entity_poly.entity_id
_entity_poly.type
_entity_poly.pdbx_seq_one_letter_code
_entity_poly.pdbx_strand_id
1 'polypeptide(L)'
;MRDLFNVLNRQGQVEDFDAIRIGLASPQRIRSWSFGEVKKPETINYRTFKPERDGLFCAKIFGPVSDYECLCGKYKRLKHRGVICEKCGVEVTLSKVRRERMGHIDLASPVAHIWFLKSLPSRIALLLDMTLREIERVLYFESFVVLEPGMTPLERGELLTDDEYLEKVEEYGDDFDAKMGAEAIFALLKSIDLPGEVTDLRDNINATSSETKIKKFSKRLKVLEALLNSENRPEWMILTVLPVLPPELRPLVPLDGGRFATSDLNDLYRRVINRNNRLGRLLELSAPDIIVRNEKRMLQESVDALLDNGRRGRAITGTNRRALKSLADMIKGKQGRFRQNLLGKRVDYSGRSVIVVGPTLKLHQCGLPKKMGLELFKPFIFSKLQLRGLATTIKAAKKLVEKEGGEVWDILEEVIREHPIMLNRAPTLHRLGIQAFEPTLIEGKAIQLHPLVCSAFNADFDGDQMAVHVPLSIEAQIEARTLMMATNNILSPANGEPVINPTQDVVLGLYAISREKINAKGEGSIFADLDEIYKALHFKKVEVRTKIQLRIKEKILNDVGEFEYRTRRVKTTVGRGLIWEIVPEGMPFSIVNCDMTKKNISKLIDYCYRNLGIKETVVLADQLMYLGFRSATKAGVSIGLEDMVVPKGKSAIIDSSEKEVKDIQDQYSSGLVTEGERYNKVVDIWSRANEQVAKVMMEGLGEEDTIDAEGNTVKEKSFNSIFMMADSGARGSAAQIRQLAGMRGLMAKPDGSIIETPITANFREGLDVLQYFISTHGARKGLADTALKTANSGYLTRRLVDVAQDLVVSMVDCGSEGGLTLTPIIEGGDVVMPLSERVLGRVVSADVLDGAGEKVLVPAKTLLDEGLVALLEENGIDELLVRSIITCEARHGVCSFCYGRDLGRG
;
A
#
# COMPACT_ATOMS: atom_id res chain seq x y z
N MET A 1 -53.57 6.84 -15.64
CA MET A 1 -52.33 7.56 -16.05
C MET A 1 -51.14 7.27 -15.14
N ARG A 2 -51.27 7.22 -13.80
CA ARG A 2 -50.16 6.86 -12.89
C ARG A 2 -49.62 5.42 -13.07
N ASP A 3 -50.48 4.46 -13.39
CA ASP A 3 -50.04 3.07 -13.63
C ASP A 3 -49.26 2.87 -14.94
N LEU A 4 -49.44 3.74 -15.94
CA LEU A 4 -48.66 3.71 -17.19
C LEU A 4 -47.23 4.23 -16.97
N PHE A 5 -47.04 5.22 -16.08
CA PHE A 5 -45.72 5.72 -15.71
C PHE A 5 -44.88 4.66 -14.96
N ASN A 6 -45.51 3.83 -14.12
CA ASN A 6 -44.83 2.73 -13.43
C ASN A 6 -44.36 1.61 -14.38
N VAL A 7 -44.98 1.47 -15.55
CA VAL A 7 -44.57 0.50 -16.58
C VAL A 7 -43.42 1.05 -17.44
N LEU A 8 -43.37 2.36 -17.69
CA LEU A 8 -42.25 3.02 -18.38
C LEU A 8 -40.96 3.02 -17.53
N ASN A 9 -41.06 3.22 -16.21
CA ASN A 9 -39.90 3.15 -15.30
C ASN A 9 -39.34 1.73 -15.07
N ARG A 10 -39.96 0.67 -15.62
CA ARG A 10 -39.42 -0.71 -15.55
C ARG A 10 -38.31 -0.98 -16.58
N GLN A 11 -38.06 -0.06 -17.51
CA GLN A 11 -36.83 -0.08 -18.30
C GLN A 11 -35.73 0.58 -17.48
N GLY A 12 -35.01 -0.23 -16.70
CA GLY A 12 -33.95 0.20 -15.79
C GLY A 12 -32.80 0.91 -16.50
N GLN A 13 -32.95 2.21 -16.73
CA GLN A 13 -31.82 3.11 -16.70
C GLN A 13 -31.39 3.20 -15.23
N VAL A 14 -30.16 2.77 -14.98
CA VAL A 14 -29.48 3.14 -13.74
C VAL A 14 -29.27 4.63 -13.86
N GLU A 15 -30.07 5.42 -13.15
CA GLU A 15 -29.80 6.85 -13.00
C GLU A 15 -28.47 6.97 -12.24
N ASP A 16 -27.53 7.72 -12.80
CA ASP A 16 -26.30 8.08 -12.10
C ASP A 16 -26.68 8.88 -10.85
N PHE A 17 -26.04 8.56 -9.73
CA PHE A 17 -26.31 9.20 -8.44
C PHE A 17 -25.05 9.91 -7.93
N ASP A 18 -25.22 11.13 -7.43
CA ASP A 18 -24.10 11.93 -6.90
C ASP A 18 -23.88 11.71 -5.39
N ALA A 19 -24.89 11.22 -4.68
CA ALA A 19 -24.86 11.12 -3.22
C ALA A 19 -25.47 9.81 -2.72
N ILE A 20 -24.94 9.31 -1.59
CA ILE A 20 -25.46 8.15 -0.87
C ILE A 20 -25.97 8.59 0.50
N ARG A 21 -27.22 8.24 0.82
CA ARG A 21 -27.82 8.45 2.14
C ARG A 21 -27.98 7.13 2.89
N ILE A 22 -27.73 7.15 4.19
CA ILE A 22 -28.03 6.05 5.12
C ILE A 22 -29.05 6.52 6.16
N GLY A 23 -29.97 5.65 6.54
CA GLY A 23 -31.01 5.91 7.54
C GLY A 23 -31.58 4.62 8.11
N LEU A 24 -32.40 4.72 9.15
CA LEU A 24 -33.07 3.54 9.72
C LEU A 24 -34.18 3.06 8.78
N ALA A 25 -34.36 1.75 8.71
CA ALA A 25 -35.40 1.14 7.89
C ALA A 25 -36.66 0.92 8.74
N SER A 26 -37.75 1.61 8.40
CA SER A 26 -39.04 1.36 9.03
C SER A 26 -39.56 -0.04 8.66
N PRO A 27 -40.43 -0.67 9.47
CA PRO A 27 -41.03 -1.96 9.14
C PRO A 27 -41.78 -1.94 7.80
N GLN A 28 -42.46 -0.84 7.49
CA GLN A 28 -43.15 -0.63 6.21
C GLN A 28 -42.15 -0.56 5.05
N ARG A 29 -41.01 0.09 5.24
CA ARG A 29 -39.94 0.17 4.23
C ARG A 29 -39.31 -1.20 3.98
N ILE A 30 -39.07 -1.99 5.03
CA ILE A 30 -38.57 -3.37 4.90
C ILE A 30 -39.56 -4.23 4.08
N ARG A 31 -40.87 -4.10 4.33
CA ARG A 31 -41.91 -4.77 3.54
C ARG A 31 -41.93 -4.29 2.08
N SER A 32 -41.68 -3.01 1.82
CA SER A 32 -41.62 -2.46 0.45
C SER A 32 -40.48 -3.05 -0.39
N TRP A 33 -39.36 -3.42 0.24
CA TRP A 33 -38.24 -4.10 -0.44
C TRP A 33 -38.52 -5.58 -0.71
N SER A 34 -39.47 -6.16 0.00
CA SER A 34 -39.71 -7.59 -0.02
C SER A 34 -40.66 -7.99 -1.13
N PHE A 35 -40.28 -9.06 -1.85
CA PHE A 35 -41.11 -9.71 -2.86
C PHE A 35 -41.95 -10.86 -2.29
N GLY A 36 -41.83 -11.14 -0.99
CA GLY A 36 -42.59 -12.18 -0.30
C GLY A 36 -42.01 -12.56 1.05
N GLU A 37 -42.88 -13.12 1.89
CA GLU A 37 -42.56 -13.57 3.24
C GLU A 37 -42.00 -15.00 3.23
N VAL A 38 -40.90 -15.23 3.95
CA VAL A 38 -40.29 -16.56 4.12
C VAL A 38 -40.86 -17.20 5.38
N LYS A 39 -41.71 -18.21 5.20
CA LYS A 39 -42.39 -18.91 6.30
C LYS A 39 -41.66 -20.17 6.74
N LYS A 40 -41.00 -20.86 5.81
CA LYS A 40 -40.40 -22.17 6.08
C LYS A 40 -38.87 -22.10 6.18
N PRO A 41 -38.27 -22.90 7.08
CA PRO A 41 -36.81 -23.03 7.22
C PRO A 41 -36.16 -23.84 6.09
N GLU A 42 -36.98 -24.48 5.25
CA GLU A 42 -36.56 -25.39 4.19
C GLU A 42 -35.82 -24.64 3.07
N THR A 43 -34.82 -25.29 2.47
CA THR A 43 -34.00 -24.70 1.40
C THR A 43 -34.37 -25.29 0.04
N ILE A 44 -33.93 -26.52 -0.21
CA ILE A 44 -34.18 -27.28 -1.44
C ILE A 44 -34.71 -28.67 -1.10
N ASN A 45 -35.42 -29.25 -2.05
CA ASN A 45 -35.87 -30.63 -1.96
C ASN A 45 -34.68 -31.59 -2.09
N TYR A 46 -34.54 -32.54 -1.16
CA TYR A 46 -33.40 -33.45 -1.15
C TYR A 46 -33.34 -34.43 -2.33
N ARG A 47 -34.47 -34.71 -3.02
CA ARG A 47 -34.51 -35.60 -4.19
C ARG A 47 -34.37 -34.85 -5.50
N THR A 48 -35.11 -33.75 -5.65
CA THR A 48 -35.21 -33.04 -6.94
C THR A 48 -34.28 -31.83 -7.04
N PHE A 49 -33.65 -31.44 -5.94
CA PHE A 49 -32.84 -30.22 -5.78
C PHE A 49 -33.55 -28.93 -6.20
N LYS A 50 -34.88 -28.98 -6.35
CA LYS A 50 -35.69 -27.80 -6.63
C LYS A 50 -35.91 -27.00 -5.35
N PRO A 51 -35.96 -25.65 -5.43
CA PRO A 51 -36.29 -24.82 -4.28
C PRO A 51 -37.67 -25.13 -3.72
N GLU A 52 -37.76 -25.20 -2.39
CA GLU A 52 -39.01 -25.42 -1.69
C GLU A 52 -39.91 -24.17 -1.69
N ARG A 53 -41.23 -24.40 -1.59
CA ARG A 53 -42.22 -23.33 -1.57
C ARG A 53 -42.20 -22.60 -0.22
N ASP A 54 -42.19 -21.27 -0.27
CA ASP A 54 -42.12 -20.37 0.90
C ASP A 54 -40.89 -20.58 1.80
N GLY A 55 -39.87 -21.28 1.29
CA GLY A 55 -38.58 -21.51 1.93
C GLY A 55 -37.52 -20.47 1.58
N LEU A 56 -36.32 -20.65 2.13
CA LEU A 56 -35.20 -19.70 1.99
C LEU A 56 -34.70 -19.53 0.54
N PHE A 57 -35.00 -20.45 -0.37
CA PHE A 57 -34.59 -20.37 -1.78
C PHE A 57 -35.78 -20.24 -2.74
N CYS A 58 -36.99 -19.99 -2.22
CA CYS A 58 -38.24 -20.05 -2.96
C CYS A 58 -38.20 -19.28 -4.29
N ALA A 59 -38.56 -19.94 -5.39
CA ALA A 59 -38.60 -19.31 -6.71
C ALA A 59 -39.72 -18.28 -6.86
N LYS A 60 -40.81 -18.40 -6.08
CA LYS A 60 -41.91 -17.43 -6.08
C LYS A 60 -41.46 -16.07 -5.53
N ILE A 61 -40.70 -16.08 -4.44
CA ILE A 61 -40.22 -14.87 -3.75
C ILE A 61 -39.04 -14.27 -4.50
N PHE A 62 -37.99 -15.06 -4.75
CA PHE A 62 -36.72 -14.55 -5.24
C PHE A 62 -36.61 -14.54 -6.79
N GLY A 63 -37.46 -15.27 -7.51
CA GLY A 63 -37.43 -15.35 -8.97
C GLY A 63 -36.99 -16.72 -9.52
N PRO A 64 -36.95 -16.89 -10.85
CA PRO A 64 -36.73 -18.19 -11.51
C PRO A 64 -35.28 -18.67 -11.43
N VAL A 65 -35.07 -20.00 -11.36
CA VAL A 65 -33.73 -20.61 -11.29
C VAL A 65 -33.03 -20.59 -12.65
N SER A 66 -33.79 -20.65 -13.75
CA SER A 66 -33.29 -20.64 -15.12
C SER A 66 -33.88 -19.47 -15.89
N ASP A 67 -33.12 -18.92 -16.83
CA ASP A 67 -33.53 -17.74 -17.60
C ASP A 67 -34.77 -18.02 -18.44
N TYR A 68 -35.78 -17.16 -18.29
CA TYR A 68 -37.05 -17.24 -19.02
C TYR A 68 -37.76 -18.60 -18.89
N GLU A 69 -37.64 -19.24 -17.73
CA GLU A 69 -38.31 -20.50 -17.43
C GLU A 69 -38.91 -20.51 -16.02
N CYS A 70 -40.17 -20.93 -15.91
CA CYS A 70 -40.82 -21.12 -14.61
C CYS A 70 -40.39 -22.46 -13.95
N LEU A 71 -40.46 -22.54 -12.61
CA LEU A 71 -39.99 -23.71 -11.85
C LEU A 71 -40.64 -25.06 -12.25
N CYS A 72 -41.92 -25.04 -12.67
CA CYS A 72 -42.64 -26.25 -13.10
C CYS A 72 -42.40 -26.62 -14.57
N GLY A 73 -41.77 -25.74 -15.36
CA GLY A 73 -41.52 -25.96 -16.79
C GLY A 73 -42.73 -25.77 -17.71
N LYS A 74 -43.91 -25.33 -17.22
CA LYS A 74 -45.11 -25.03 -18.04
C LYS A 74 -44.84 -23.89 -19.04
N TYR A 75 -44.27 -22.80 -18.56
CA TYR A 75 -43.87 -21.66 -19.37
C TYR A 75 -42.35 -21.66 -19.55
N LYS A 76 -41.92 -21.76 -20.82
CA LYS A 76 -40.52 -21.70 -21.26
C LYS A 76 -40.41 -20.77 -22.47
N ARG A 77 -39.20 -20.26 -22.71
CA ARG A 77 -38.81 -19.36 -23.83
C ARG A 77 -39.23 -17.90 -23.61
N LEU A 78 -38.57 -16.99 -24.33
CA LEU A 78 -38.75 -15.54 -24.21
C LEU A 78 -40.19 -15.05 -24.45
N LYS A 79 -41.01 -15.78 -25.22
CA LYS A 79 -42.40 -15.37 -25.54
C LYS A 79 -43.29 -15.13 -24.32
N HIS A 80 -42.98 -15.77 -23.19
CA HIS A 80 -43.77 -15.69 -21.96
C HIS A 80 -43.14 -14.74 -20.92
N ARG A 81 -42.25 -13.84 -21.35
CA ARG A 81 -41.58 -12.87 -20.47
C ARG A 81 -42.62 -12.05 -19.68
N GLY A 82 -42.45 -11.98 -18.37
CA GLY A 82 -43.34 -11.23 -17.47
C GLY A 82 -44.64 -11.95 -17.10
N VAL A 83 -44.91 -13.14 -17.65
CA VAL A 83 -46.07 -13.96 -17.26
C VAL A 83 -45.77 -14.66 -15.94
N ILE A 84 -46.71 -14.56 -14.98
CA ILE A 84 -46.66 -15.28 -13.71
C ILE A 84 -47.32 -16.65 -13.90
N CYS A 85 -46.61 -17.71 -13.56
CA CYS A 85 -47.13 -19.06 -13.74
C CYS A 85 -48.25 -19.40 -12.74
N GLU A 86 -49.42 -19.81 -13.23
CA GLU A 86 -50.55 -20.23 -12.38
C GLU A 86 -50.22 -21.42 -11.45
N LYS A 87 -49.35 -22.35 -11.90
CA LYS A 87 -49.04 -23.57 -11.14
C LYS A 87 -48.05 -23.33 -10.00
N CYS A 88 -46.98 -22.59 -10.26
CA CYS A 88 -45.90 -22.39 -9.28
C CYS A 88 -45.78 -20.95 -8.75
N GLY A 89 -46.53 -19.99 -9.30
CA GLY A 89 -46.47 -18.58 -8.92
C GLY A 89 -45.18 -17.86 -9.31
N VAL A 90 -44.31 -18.51 -10.11
CA VAL A 90 -43.01 -17.95 -10.52
C VAL A 90 -43.19 -17.08 -11.75
N GLU A 91 -42.66 -15.87 -11.68
CA GLU A 91 -42.57 -14.93 -12.81
C GLU A 91 -41.46 -15.37 -13.79
N VAL A 92 -41.76 -15.35 -15.08
CA VAL A 92 -40.80 -15.72 -16.14
C VAL A 92 -39.93 -14.51 -16.50
N THR A 93 -38.75 -14.42 -15.86
CA THR A 93 -37.75 -13.37 -16.06
C THR A 93 -36.32 -13.96 -16.09
N LEU A 94 -35.30 -13.10 -16.12
CA LEU A 94 -33.90 -13.50 -15.99
C LEU A 94 -33.62 -14.03 -14.58
N SER A 95 -32.79 -15.05 -14.45
CA SER A 95 -32.36 -15.60 -13.16
C SER A 95 -31.60 -14.58 -12.31
N LYS A 96 -30.93 -13.60 -12.93
CA LYS A 96 -30.19 -12.50 -12.28
C LYS A 96 -31.01 -11.77 -11.20
N VAL A 97 -32.34 -11.69 -11.34
CA VAL A 97 -33.21 -11.05 -10.33
C VAL A 97 -33.12 -11.73 -8.97
N ARG A 98 -32.71 -13.01 -8.89
CA ARG A 98 -32.47 -13.76 -7.64
C ARG A 98 -31.33 -13.20 -6.81
N ARG A 99 -30.48 -12.35 -7.39
CA ARG A 99 -29.44 -11.61 -6.68
C ARG A 99 -29.93 -10.30 -6.08
N GLU A 100 -31.01 -9.75 -6.62
CA GLU A 100 -31.50 -8.40 -6.32
C GLU A 100 -32.74 -8.43 -5.40
N ARG A 101 -33.65 -9.40 -5.59
CA ARG A 101 -34.92 -9.49 -4.83
C ARG A 101 -34.68 -9.92 -3.38
N MET A 102 -35.22 -9.16 -2.44
CA MET A 102 -35.18 -9.48 -1.00
C MET A 102 -36.45 -10.18 -0.53
N GLY A 103 -36.34 -10.95 0.56
CA GLY A 103 -37.47 -11.50 1.32
C GLY A 103 -37.62 -10.79 2.66
N HIS A 104 -38.65 -11.14 3.42
CA HIS A 104 -38.76 -10.74 4.84
C HIS A 104 -39.31 -11.88 5.69
N ILE A 105 -39.13 -11.76 7.00
CA ILE A 105 -39.72 -12.60 8.04
C ILE A 105 -40.47 -11.67 8.98
N ASP A 106 -41.76 -11.90 9.18
CA ASP A 106 -42.53 -11.25 10.23
C ASP A 106 -42.19 -11.91 11.58
N LEU A 107 -41.72 -11.13 12.54
CA LEU A 107 -41.34 -11.64 13.85
C LEU A 107 -42.57 -11.72 14.76
N ALA A 108 -42.74 -12.86 15.45
CA ALA A 108 -43.86 -13.08 16.37
C ALA A 108 -43.78 -12.22 17.64
N SER A 109 -42.58 -11.78 18.00
CA SER A 109 -42.31 -10.82 19.08
C SER A 109 -41.29 -9.81 18.55
N PRO A 110 -41.39 -8.51 18.91
CA PRO A 110 -40.35 -7.54 18.65
C PRO A 110 -38.99 -8.01 19.20
N VAL A 111 -37.91 -7.68 18.49
CA VAL A 111 -36.53 -8.07 18.82
C VAL A 111 -35.64 -6.84 18.76
N ALA A 112 -34.87 -6.56 19.80
CA ALA A 112 -33.98 -5.41 19.76
C ALA A 112 -32.83 -5.62 18.79
N HIS A 113 -32.47 -4.59 18.02
CA HIS A 113 -31.34 -4.69 17.11
C HIS A 113 -30.02 -4.57 17.88
N ILE A 114 -29.19 -5.62 17.84
CA ILE A 114 -27.96 -5.74 18.63
C ILE A 114 -26.98 -4.56 18.48
N TRP A 115 -26.86 -3.96 17.29
CA TRP A 115 -25.95 -2.82 17.10
C TRP A 115 -26.37 -1.59 17.92
N PHE A 116 -27.66 -1.26 18.05
CA PHE A 116 -28.09 -0.09 18.81
C PHE A 116 -28.09 -0.35 20.32
N LEU A 117 -28.22 -1.62 20.71
CA LEU A 117 -28.16 -2.06 22.10
C LEU A 117 -26.72 -2.16 22.64
N LYS A 118 -25.83 -2.86 21.93
CA LYS A 118 -24.48 -3.24 22.41
C LYS A 118 -23.32 -2.44 21.79
N SER A 119 -23.57 -1.53 20.85
CA SER A 119 -22.51 -0.60 20.44
C SER A 119 -22.15 0.30 21.61
N LEU A 120 -20.88 0.68 21.75
CA LEU A 120 -20.43 1.64 22.75
C LEU A 120 -20.25 3.00 22.07
N PRO A 121 -20.95 4.06 22.51
CA PRO A 121 -22.04 4.07 23.50
C PRO A 121 -23.34 3.47 22.96
N SER A 122 -24.15 2.88 23.86
CA SER A 122 -25.44 2.30 23.51
C SER A 122 -26.45 3.40 23.21
N ARG A 123 -27.11 3.32 22.05
CA ARG A 123 -28.03 4.36 21.59
C ARG A 123 -29.36 4.26 22.33
N ILE A 124 -29.86 3.05 22.55
CA ILE A 124 -31.10 2.80 23.28
C ILE A 124 -30.95 3.26 24.75
N ALA A 125 -29.82 2.92 25.40
CA ALA A 125 -29.54 3.33 26.77
C ALA A 125 -29.46 4.84 26.92
N LEU A 126 -28.76 5.52 26.00
CA LEU A 126 -28.65 6.97 26.04
C LEU A 126 -29.99 7.68 25.80
N LEU A 127 -30.87 7.12 24.95
CA LEU A 127 -32.19 7.69 24.67
C LEU A 127 -33.12 7.59 25.88
N LEU A 128 -33.16 6.41 26.54
CA LEU A 128 -34.01 6.13 27.70
C LEU A 128 -33.45 6.66 29.04
N ASP A 129 -32.24 7.20 29.03
CA ASP A 129 -31.47 7.57 30.24
C ASP A 129 -31.27 6.46 31.28
N MET A 130 -31.36 5.19 30.85
CA MET A 130 -31.15 4.01 31.68
C MET A 130 -29.74 3.44 31.47
N THR A 131 -29.24 2.67 32.43
CA THR A 131 -27.99 1.95 32.24
C THR A 131 -28.15 0.77 31.27
N LEU A 132 -27.08 0.38 30.58
CA LEU A 132 -27.11 -0.76 29.67
C LEU A 132 -27.52 -2.07 30.39
N ARG A 133 -27.10 -2.23 31.65
CA ARG A 133 -27.43 -3.42 32.45
C ARG A 133 -28.92 -3.47 32.77
N GLU A 134 -29.53 -2.34 33.12
CA GLU A 134 -30.98 -2.24 33.37
C GLU A 134 -31.78 -2.64 32.13
N ILE A 135 -31.42 -2.14 30.95
CA ILE A 135 -32.11 -2.50 29.70
C ILE A 135 -31.93 -3.99 29.39
N GLU A 136 -30.76 -4.58 29.66
CA GLU A 136 -30.55 -6.01 29.49
C GLU A 136 -31.40 -6.87 30.44
N ARG A 137 -31.57 -6.44 31.70
CA ARG A 137 -32.45 -7.11 32.67
C ARG A 137 -33.90 -7.12 32.16
N VAL A 138 -34.39 -5.99 31.66
CA VAL A 138 -35.73 -5.90 31.06
C VAL A 138 -35.83 -6.81 29.84
N LEU A 139 -34.85 -6.74 28.93
CA LEU A 139 -34.88 -7.45 27.65
C LEU A 139 -34.78 -8.97 27.78
N TYR A 140 -34.10 -9.47 28.82
CA TYR A 140 -33.98 -10.91 29.11
C TYR A 140 -35.00 -11.43 30.12
N PHE A 141 -36.06 -10.66 30.39
CA PHE A 141 -37.18 -11.05 31.25
C PHE A 141 -36.76 -11.31 32.71
N GLU A 142 -35.78 -10.54 33.23
CA GLU A 142 -35.36 -10.60 34.64
C GLU A 142 -36.10 -9.58 35.52
N SER A 143 -36.61 -8.49 34.94
CA SER A 143 -37.31 -7.43 35.68
C SER A 143 -38.34 -6.74 34.78
N PHE A 144 -39.40 -6.22 35.40
CA PHE A 144 -40.40 -5.39 34.74
C PHE A 144 -39.93 -3.93 34.70
N VAL A 145 -40.40 -3.17 33.72
CA VAL A 145 -40.21 -1.72 33.66
C VAL A 145 -41.55 -1.02 33.55
N VAL A 146 -41.74 0.04 34.34
CA VAL A 146 -42.95 0.86 34.33
C VAL A 146 -43.00 1.68 33.04
N LEU A 147 -44.04 1.48 32.24
CA LEU A 147 -44.29 2.20 30.99
C LEU A 147 -45.03 3.50 31.25
N GLU A 148 -46.15 3.39 31.96
CA GLU A 148 -47.03 4.50 32.34
C GLU A 148 -47.36 4.37 33.83
N PRO A 149 -46.91 5.34 34.66
CA PRO A 149 -47.11 5.27 36.11
C PRO A 149 -48.54 5.63 36.57
N GLY A 150 -49.37 6.19 35.68
CA GLY A 150 -50.75 6.57 36.01
C GLY A 150 -50.82 7.54 37.20
N MET A 151 -51.72 7.26 38.15
CA MET A 151 -51.89 8.03 39.41
C MET A 151 -51.10 7.44 40.59
N THR A 152 -50.21 6.48 40.34
CA THR A 152 -49.40 5.80 41.36
C THR A 152 -48.11 6.58 41.66
N PRO A 153 -47.41 6.30 42.79
CA PRO A 153 -46.15 6.96 43.11
C PRO A 153 -44.94 6.45 42.29
N LEU A 154 -45.15 5.54 41.33
CA LEU A 154 -44.08 4.94 40.53
C LEU A 154 -43.50 5.92 39.51
N GLU A 155 -42.22 5.77 39.15
CA GLU A 155 -41.58 6.56 38.11
C GLU A 155 -41.53 5.82 36.77
N ARG A 156 -41.66 6.56 35.66
CA ARG A 156 -41.49 5.99 34.32
C ARG A 156 -40.05 5.54 34.12
N GLY A 157 -39.86 4.29 33.69
CA GLY A 157 -38.54 3.69 33.55
C GLY A 157 -37.99 3.07 34.84
N GLU A 158 -38.75 3.11 35.93
CA GLU A 158 -38.43 2.38 37.16
C GLU A 158 -38.50 0.86 36.93
N LEU A 159 -37.55 0.14 37.52
CA LEU A 159 -37.48 -1.31 37.43
C LEU A 159 -38.11 -1.97 38.65
N LEU A 160 -39.00 -2.93 38.39
CA LEU A 160 -39.63 -3.75 39.42
C LEU A 160 -39.15 -5.19 39.29
N THR A 161 -38.79 -5.81 40.41
CA THR A 161 -38.61 -7.26 40.49
C THR A 161 -39.94 -8.00 40.39
N ASP A 162 -39.92 -9.32 40.20
CA ASP A 162 -41.16 -10.11 40.08
C ASP A 162 -42.03 -9.99 41.35
N ASP A 163 -41.41 -9.97 42.53
CA ASP A 163 -42.10 -9.83 43.83
C ASP A 163 -42.67 -8.41 44.01
N GLU A 164 -41.86 -7.36 43.75
CA GLU A 164 -42.31 -5.96 43.81
C GLU A 164 -43.43 -5.67 42.80
N TYR A 165 -43.37 -6.26 41.60
CA TYR A 165 -44.42 -6.12 40.61
C TYR A 165 -45.74 -6.74 41.12
N LEU A 166 -45.69 -7.92 41.72
CA LEU A 166 -46.88 -8.57 42.31
C LEU A 166 -47.46 -7.72 43.45
N GLU A 167 -46.62 -7.25 44.38
CA GLU A 167 -47.05 -6.37 45.48
C GLU A 167 -47.71 -5.09 44.96
N LYS A 168 -47.13 -4.47 43.93
CA LYS A 168 -47.67 -3.23 43.35
C LYS A 168 -48.97 -3.47 42.57
N VAL A 169 -49.11 -4.60 41.89
CA VAL A 169 -50.37 -5.01 41.25
C VAL A 169 -51.45 -5.29 42.29
N GLU A 170 -51.11 -5.89 43.44
CA GLU A 170 -52.05 -6.07 44.55
C GLU A 170 -52.47 -4.73 45.19
N GLU A 171 -51.54 -3.77 45.29
CA GLU A 171 -51.78 -2.46 45.90
C GLU A 171 -52.60 -1.51 45.00
N TYR A 172 -52.26 -1.43 43.71
CA TYR A 172 -52.81 -0.43 42.78
C TYR A 172 -53.66 -1.01 41.65
N GLY A 173 -53.78 -2.33 41.53
CA GLY A 173 -54.56 -2.97 40.48
C GLY A 173 -54.08 -2.59 39.07
N ASP A 174 -55.01 -2.08 38.25
CA ASP A 174 -54.78 -1.71 36.85
C ASP A 174 -54.32 -0.24 36.66
N ASP A 175 -54.03 0.50 37.74
CA ASP A 175 -53.73 1.94 37.67
C ASP A 175 -52.33 2.28 37.09
N PHE A 176 -51.47 1.28 36.87
CA PHE A 176 -50.16 1.42 36.21
C PHE A 176 -49.89 0.28 35.22
N ASP A 177 -49.14 0.54 34.13
CA ASP A 177 -48.72 -0.48 33.16
C ASP A 177 -47.21 -0.73 33.28
N ALA A 178 -46.82 -1.96 33.63
CA ALA A 178 -45.43 -2.40 33.62
C ALA A 178 -45.27 -3.67 32.78
N LYS A 179 -44.27 -3.67 31.88
CA LYS A 179 -44.00 -4.78 30.96
C LYS A 179 -42.54 -5.19 31.02
N MET A 180 -42.24 -6.36 30.46
CA MET A 180 -40.88 -6.88 30.30
C MET A 180 -40.58 -7.25 28.84
N GLY A 181 -39.30 -7.45 28.54
CA GLY A 181 -38.82 -7.84 27.23
C GLY A 181 -38.69 -6.70 26.23
N ALA A 182 -38.43 -7.05 24.98
CA ALA A 182 -38.27 -6.09 23.89
C ALA A 182 -39.56 -5.30 23.57
N GLU A 183 -40.74 -5.81 23.93
CA GLU A 183 -42.03 -5.11 23.81
C GLU A 183 -42.09 -3.89 24.74
N ALA A 184 -41.57 -4.03 25.97
CA ALA A 184 -41.50 -2.94 26.92
C ALA A 184 -40.59 -1.82 26.42
N ILE A 185 -39.39 -2.17 25.95
CA ILE A 185 -38.46 -1.20 25.36
C ILE A 185 -39.04 -0.54 24.10
N PHE A 186 -39.75 -1.29 23.26
CA PHE A 186 -40.44 -0.75 22.09
C PHE A 186 -41.52 0.27 22.50
N ALA A 187 -42.32 -0.04 23.53
CA ALA A 187 -43.34 0.86 24.04
C ALA A 187 -42.71 2.13 24.64
N LEU A 188 -41.66 2.01 25.46
CA LEU A 188 -40.94 3.14 26.03
C LEU A 188 -40.39 4.07 24.95
N LEU A 189 -39.74 3.52 23.92
CA LEU A 189 -39.18 4.30 22.81
C LEU A 189 -40.25 5.01 21.99
N LYS A 190 -41.41 4.37 21.81
CA LYS A 190 -42.54 4.91 21.04
C LYS A 190 -43.23 6.07 21.76
N SER A 191 -43.23 6.08 23.08
CA SER A 191 -43.85 7.13 23.91
C SER A 191 -42.91 8.30 24.23
N ILE A 192 -41.72 8.37 23.64
CA ILE A 192 -40.82 9.53 23.81
C ILE A 192 -41.29 10.67 22.91
N ASP A 193 -41.53 11.84 23.50
CA ASP A 193 -41.70 13.08 22.76
C ASP A 193 -40.34 13.76 22.52
N LEU A 194 -39.82 13.66 21.29
CA LEU A 194 -38.48 14.16 20.95
C LEU A 194 -38.35 15.68 21.11
N PRO A 195 -39.29 16.53 20.64
CA PRO A 195 -39.22 17.97 20.83
C PRO A 195 -39.23 18.41 22.31
N GLY A 196 -40.13 17.83 23.12
CA GLY A 196 -40.21 18.14 24.56
C GLY A 196 -38.94 17.79 25.32
N GLU A 197 -38.39 16.59 25.12
CA GLU A 197 -37.14 16.18 25.77
C GLU A 197 -35.94 17.06 25.37
N VAL A 198 -35.92 17.57 24.13
CA VAL A 198 -34.88 18.51 23.68
C VAL A 198 -34.98 19.85 24.40
N THR A 199 -36.19 20.38 24.62
CA THR A 199 -36.38 21.61 25.39
C THR A 199 -35.99 21.41 26.86
N ASP A 200 -36.43 20.32 27.46
CA ASP A 200 -36.14 20.01 28.86
C ASP A 200 -34.65 19.82 29.12
N LEU A 201 -33.93 19.15 28.21
CA LEU A 201 -32.49 18.99 28.34
C LEU A 201 -31.72 20.31 28.20
N ARG A 202 -32.19 21.25 27.36
CA ARG A 202 -31.57 22.58 27.25
C ARG A 202 -31.75 23.38 28.53
N ASP A 203 -32.94 23.34 29.11
CA ASP A 203 -33.23 24.03 30.36
C ASP A 203 -32.42 23.42 31.53
N ASN A 204 -32.33 22.08 31.59
CA ASN A 204 -31.51 21.38 32.58
C ASN A 204 -30.01 21.67 32.46
N ILE A 205 -29.49 21.86 31.24
CA ILE A 205 -28.09 22.26 31.01
C ILE A 205 -27.87 23.69 31.55
N ASN A 206 -28.80 24.60 31.34
CA ASN A 206 -28.71 25.98 31.84
C ASN A 206 -28.86 26.07 33.37
N ALA A 207 -29.71 25.22 33.95
CA ALA A 207 -29.97 25.20 35.40
C ALA A 207 -28.88 24.52 36.23
N THR A 208 -28.08 23.63 35.63
CA THR A 208 -27.10 22.82 36.36
C THR A 208 -25.68 23.36 36.20
N SER A 209 -24.97 23.59 37.32
CA SER A 209 -23.56 24.05 37.32
C SER A 209 -22.52 22.92 37.33
N SER A 210 -22.95 21.65 37.41
CA SER A 210 -22.05 20.48 37.50
C SER A 210 -21.56 20.02 36.11
N GLU A 211 -20.24 20.07 35.89
CA GLU A 211 -19.61 19.68 34.62
C GLU A 211 -19.94 18.24 34.16
N THR A 212 -20.06 17.29 35.10
CA THR A 212 -20.34 15.89 34.78
C THR A 212 -21.76 15.70 34.25
N LYS A 213 -22.74 16.36 34.87
CA LYS A 213 -24.14 16.36 34.42
C LYS A 213 -24.29 17.10 33.08
N ILE A 214 -23.65 18.25 32.92
CA ILE A 214 -23.63 19.00 31.65
C ILE A 214 -23.08 18.12 30.51
N LYS A 215 -21.97 17.41 30.74
CA LYS A 215 -21.39 16.51 29.73
C LYS A 215 -22.30 15.32 29.39
N LYS A 216 -23.06 14.78 30.37
CA LYS A 216 -24.05 13.71 30.14
C LYS A 216 -25.22 14.24 29.31
N PHE A 217 -25.83 15.36 29.70
CA PHE A 217 -26.94 15.98 28.99
C PHE A 217 -26.55 16.43 27.58
N SER A 218 -25.37 17.04 27.41
CA SER A 218 -24.87 17.46 26.09
C SER A 218 -24.73 16.28 25.11
N LYS A 219 -24.25 15.11 25.58
CA LYS A 219 -24.19 13.89 24.75
C LYS A 219 -25.58 13.37 24.37
N ARG A 220 -26.54 13.40 25.30
CA ARG A 220 -27.94 12.95 25.08
C ARG A 220 -28.66 13.90 24.12
N LEU A 221 -28.57 15.21 24.37
CA LEU A 221 -29.12 16.28 23.52
C LEU A 221 -28.63 16.15 22.07
N LYS A 222 -27.32 15.96 21.87
CA LYS A 222 -26.74 15.78 20.53
C LYS A 222 -27.36 14.60 19.76
N VAL A 223 -27.72 13.51 20.44
CA VAL A 223 -28.33 12.35 19.80
C VAL A 223 -29.82 12.59 19.50
N LEU A 224 -30.54 13.23 20.41
CA LEU A 224 -31.96 13.58 20.20
C LEU A 224 -32.13 14.60 19.06
N GLU A 225 -31.31 15.64 19.00
CA GLU A 225 -31.30 16.61 17.90
C GLU A 225 -30.96 15.95 16.56
N ALA A 226 -29.96 15.05 16.55
CA ALA A 226 -29.63 14.30 15.34
C ALA A 226 -30.79 13.39 14.89
N LEU A 227 -31.52 12.80 15.84
CA LEU A 227 -32.67 11.95 15.53
C LEU A 227 -33.83 12.77 14.96
N LEU A 228 -34.15 13.91 15.60
CA LEU A 228 -35.17 14.86 15.16
C LEU A 228 -34.92 15.35 13.73
N ASN A 229 -33.67 15.73 13.41
CA ASN A 229 -33.29 16.19 12.07
C ASN A 229 -33.28 15.06 11.02
N SER A 230 -33.17 13.80 11.44
CA SER A 230 -33.03 12.66 10.54
C SER A 230 -34.35 12.03 10.07
N GLU A 231 -35.49 12.51 10.59
CA GLU A 231 -36.85 11.95 10.44
C GLU A 231 -37.01 10.49 10.88
N ASN A 232 -36.00 9.92 11.53
CA ASN A 232 -36.06 8.56 12.04
C ASN A 232 -36.84 8.53 13.36
N ARG A 233 -37.63 7.48 13.56
CA ARG A 233 -38.31 7.27 14.83
C ARG A 233 -37.52 6.36 15.77
N PRO A 234 -37.50 6.61 17.09
CA PRO A 234 -36.72 5.82 18.05
C PRO A 234 -37.09 4.32 18.03
N GLU A 235 -38.37 4.00 17.86
CA GLU A 235 -38.88 2.64 17.94
C GLU A 235 -38.39 1.74 16.78
N TRP A 236 -37.87 2.31 15.68
CA TRP A 236 -37.29 1.53 14.58
C TRP A 236 -35.98 0.83 14.94
N MET A 237 -35.38 1.12 16.10
CA MET A 237 -34.25 0.35 16.63
C MET A 237 -34.66 -1.03 17.14
N ILE A 238 -35.96 -1.29 17.31
CA ILE A 238 -36.52 -2.61 17.63
C ILE A 238 -37.15 -3.17 16.35
N LEU A 239 -36.71 -4.36 15.94
CA LEU A 239 -37.17 -5.03 14.75
C LEU A 239 -38.48 -5.75 15.00
N THR A 240 -39.50 -5.42 14.21
CA THR A 240 -40.73 -6.21 14.07
C THR A 240 -40.72 -7.06 12.80
N VAL A 241 -39.99 -6.61 11.78
CA VAL A 241 -39.81 -7.29 10.50
C VAL A 241 -38.33 -7.41 10.21
N LEU A 242 -37.87 -8.62 9.86
CA LEU A 242 -36.48 -8.90 9.55
C LEU A 242 -36.33 -9.15 8.04
N PRO A 243 -35.50 -8.38 7.30
CA PRO A 243 -35.24 -8.66 5.90
C PRO A 243 -34.39 -9.93 5.73
N VAL A 244 -34.62 -10.64 4.62
CA VAL A 244 -33.86 -11.83 4.23
C VAL A 244 -33.04 -11.52 2.99
N LEU A 245 -31.74 -11.78 3.09
CA LEU A 245 -30.78 -11.57 1.99
C LEU A 245 -31.13 -12.45 0.76
N PRO A 246 -30.94 -11.95 -0.47
CA PRO A 246 -31.15 -12.72 -1.69
C PRO A 246 -30.32 -14.03 -1.73
N PRO A 247 -30.87 -15.14 -2.28
CA PRO A 247 -30.24 -16.46 -2.22
C PRO A 247 -28.90 -16.56 -2.96
N GLU A 248 -28.66 -15.80 -4.04
CA GLU A 248 -27.36 -15.83 -4.72
C GLU A 248 -26.22 -15.25 -3.88
N LEU A 249 -26.52 -14.37 -2.92
CA LEU A 249 -25.52 -13.84 -1.99
C LEU A 249 -25.21 -14.82 -0.85
N ARG A 250 -26.03 -15.87 -0.69
CA ARG A 250 -25.88 -16.97 0.27
C ARG A 250 -26.10 -18.34 -0.41
N PRO A 251 -25.30 -18.66 -1.43
CA PRO A 251 -25.62 -19.76 -2.33
C PRO A 251 -25.48 -21.13 -1.65
N LEU A 252 -26.18 -22.09 -2.24
CA LEU A 252 -26.05 -23.52 -1.93
C LEU A 252 -25.61 -24.18 -3.24
N VAL A 253 -24.32 -24.47 -3.35
CA VAL A 253 -23.69 -24.93 -4.59
C VAL A 253 -23.38 -26.42 -4.47
N PRO A 254 -23.83 -27.26 -5.42
CA PRO A 254 -23.42 -28.65 -5.47
C PRO A 254 -21.93 -28.73 -5.81
N LEU A 255 -21.21 -29.55 -5.05
CA LEU A 255 -19.82 -29.93 -5.32
C LEU A 255 -19.77 -31.33 -5.93
N ASP A 256 -18.65 -31.64 -6.58
CA ASP A 256 -18.40 -32.98 -7.10
C ASP A 256 -18.51 -34.03 -5.97
N GLY A 257 -19.21 -35.13 -6.23
CA GLY A 257 -19.50 -36.18 -5.23
C GLY A 257 -20.80 -36.00 -4.44
N GLY A 258 -21.74 -35.17 -4.91
CA GLY A 258 -23.10 -35.05 -4.34
C GLY A 258 -23.17 -34.30 -3.02
N ARG A 259 -22.08 -33.64 -2.61
CA ARG A 259 -22.02 -32.77 -1.43
C ARG A 259 -22.49 -31.36 -1.78
N PHE A 260 -22.93 -30.60 -0.77
CA PHE A 260 -23.33 -29.21 -0.95
C PHE A 260 -22.45 -28.29 -0.10
N ALA A 261 -21.90 -27.25 -0.73
CA ALA A 261 -21.33 -26.11 -0.03
C ALA A 261 -22.46 -25.14 0.33
N THR A 262 -22.59 -24.82 1.61
CA THR A 262 -23.60 -23.89 2.11
C THR A 262 -22.94 -22.67 2.75
N SER A 263 -23.56 -21.50 2.59
CA SER A 263 -23.18 -20.32 3.37
C SER A 263 -23.67 -20.43 4.82
N ASP A 264 -22.80 -20.08 5.78
CA ASP A 264 -23.11 -20.00 7.22
C ASP A 264 -24.38 -19.20 7.54
N LEU A 265 -24.70 -18.18 6.71
CA LEU A 265 -25.93 -17.38 6.88
C LEU A 265 -27.20 -18.23 6.78
N ASN A 266 -27.22 -19.26 5.94
CA ASN A 266 -28.40 -20.11 5.78
C ASN A 266 -28.71 -20.85 7.09
N ASP A 267 -27.70 -21.26 7.86
CA ASP A 267 -27.89 -21.90 9.16
C ASP A 267 -28.43 -20.92 10.20
N LEU A 268 -27.94 -19.67 10.19
CA LEU A 268 -28.42 -18.60 11.07
C LEU A 268 -29.88 -18.22 10.76
N TYR A 269 -30.21 -17.99 9.48
CA TYR A 269 -31.60 -17.73 9.05
C TYR A 269 -32.53 -18.89 9.40
N ARG A 270 -32.09 -20.13 9.16
CA ARG A 270 -32.87 -21.33 9.50
C ARG A 270 -33.19 -21.40 10.99
N ARG A 271 -32.22 -21.05 11.84
CA ARG A 271 -32.44 -20.98 13.29
C ARG A 271 -33.46 -19.91 13.66
N VAL A 272 -33.35 -18.70 13.11
CA VAL A 272 -34.33 -17.61 13.35
C VAL A 272 -35.74 -18.05 12.96
N ILE A 273 -35.92 -18.60 11.75
CA ILE A 273 -37.24 -19.03 11.26
C ILE A 273 -37.82 -20.15 12.15
N ASN A 274 -37.01 -21.14 12.53
CA ASN A 274 -37.45 -22.23 13.41
C ASN A 274 -37.93 -21.72 14.77
N ARG A 275 -37.18 -20.79 15.38
CA ARG A 275 -37.52 -20.19 16.67
C ARG A 275 -38.76 -19.30 16.57
N ASN A 276 -38.85 -18.50 15.51
CA ASN A 276 -40.00 -17.63 15.27
C ASN A 276 -41.30 -18.43 15.06
N ASN A 277 -41.26 -19.48 14.23
CA ASN A 277 -42.41 -20.34 14.00
C ASN A 277 -42.82 -21.12 15.25
N ARG A 278 -41.85 -21.55 16.06
CA ARG A 278 -42.12 -22.21 17.34
C ARG A 278 -42.80 -21.24 18.31
N LEU A 279 -42.30 -20.01 18.42
CA LEU A 279 -42.91 -18.97 19.25
C LEU A 279 -44.34 -18.66 18.79
N GLY A 280 -44.58 -18.49 17.49
CA GLY A 280 -45.93 -18.27 16.94
C GLY A 280 -46.91 -19.37 17.34
N ARG A 281 -46.51 -20.64 17.21
CA ARG A 281 -47.33 -21.79 17.65
C ARG A 281 -47.58 -21.80 19.16
N LEU A 282 -46.59 -21.41 19.97
CA LEU A 282 -46.75 -21.37 21.43
C LEU A 282 -47.75 -20.29 21.85
N LEU A 283 -47.77 -19.14 21.15
CA LEU A 283 -48.76 -18.08 21.37
C LEU A 283 -50.16 -18.53 20.95
N GLU A 284 -50.31 -19.20 19.80
CA GLU A 284 -51.59 -19.76 19.35
C GLU A 284 -52.16 -20.79 20.34
N LEU A 285 -51.29 -21.60 20.95
CA LEU A 285 -51.66 -22.61 21.94
C LEU A 285 -51.84 -22.06 23.35
N SER A 286 -51.66 -20.75 23.57
CA SER A 286 -51.69 -20.11 24.90
C SER A 286 -50.82 -20.84 25.93
N ALA A 287 -49.59 -21.17 25.54
CA ALA A 287 -48.65 -21.89 26.41
C ALA A 287 -48.23 -21.05 27.64
N PRO A 288 -47.81 -21.68 28.75
CA PRO A 288 -47.37 -20.97 29.96
C PRO A 288 -46.24 -19.96 29.71
N ASP A 289 -46.29 -18.83 30.43
CA ASP A 289 -45.38 -17.69 30.24
C ASP A 289 -43.91 -18.03 30.35
N ILE A 290 -43.52 -18.95 31.23
CA ILE A 290 -42.12 -19.38 31.39
C ILE A 290 -41.56 -19.91 30.06
N ILE A 291 -42.36 -20.69 29.33
CA ILE A 291 -41.97 -21.29 28.05
C ILE A 291 -41.93 -20.20 26.97
N VAL A 292 -42.91 -19.29 26.95
CA VAL A 292 -42.97 -18.18 26.00
C VAL A 292 -41.80 -17.22 26.20
N ARG A 293 -41.49 -16.81 27.44
CA ARG A 293 -40.34 -15.95 27.78
C ARG A 293 -39.02 -16.59 27.33
N ASN A 294 -38.83 -17.89 27.58
CA ASN A 294 -37.64 -18.59 27.13
C ASN A 294 -37.53 -18.61 25.59
N GLU A 295 -38.63 -18.86 24.87
CA GLU A 295 -38.58 -18.87 23.40
C GLU A 295 -38.39 -17.46 22.81
N LYS A 296 -38.98 -16.40 23.42
CA LYS A 296 -38.68 -14.99 23.08
C LYS A 296 -37.19 -14.68 23.26
N ARG A 297 -36.58 -15.11 24.37
CA ARG A 297 -35.14 -14.97 24.63
C ARG A 297 -34.28 -15.71 23.59
N MET A 298 -34.65 -16.93 23.22
CA MET A 298 -33.96 -17.72 22.19
C MET A 298 -34.07 -17.10 20.80
N LEU A 299 -35.21 -16.48 20.48
CA LEU A 299 -35.42 -15.75 19.23
C LEU A 299 -34.49 -14.54 19.18
N GLN A 300 -34.44 -13.73 20.25
CA GLN A 300 -33.52 -12.60 20.38
C GLN A 300 -32.06 -13.05 20.16
N GLU A 301 -31.61 -14.12 20.82
CA GLU A 301 -30.25 -14.66 20.64
C GLU A 301 -29.98 -15.12 19.20
N SER A 302 -30.97 -15.70 18.53
CA SER A 302 -30.83 -16.17 17.16
C SER A 302 -30.70 -15.01 16.16
N VAL A 303 -31.44 -13.92 16.38
CA VAL A 303 -31.33 -12.69 15.57
C VAL A 303 -30.02 -11.95 15.87
N ASP A 304 -29.62 -11.88 17.14
CA ASP A 304 -28.33 -11.36 17.57
C ASP A 304 -27.19 -12.05 16.83
N ALA A 305 -27.19 -13.39 16.80
CA ALA A 305 -26.18 -14.19 16.12
C ALA A 305 -26.19 -14.05 14.59
N LEU A 306 -27.36 -13.81 13.99
CA LEU A 306 -27.47 -13.53 12.55
C LEU A 306 -26.83 -12.18 12.19
N LEU A 307 -27.09 -11.15 12.98
CA LEU A 307 -26.59 -9.80 12.74
C LEU A 307 -25.10 -9.65 13.10
N ASP A 308 -24.70 -10.04 14.31
CA ASP A 308 -23.32 -9.97 14.80
C ASP A 308 -23.01 -11.07 15.83
N ASN A 309 -22.48 -12.19 15.34
CA ASN A 309 -22.19 -13.37 16.16
C ASN A 309 -20.99 -13.11 17.09
N GLY A 310 -21.22 -13.19 18.40
CA GLY A 310 -20.17 -13.07 19.43
C GLY A 310 -20.17 -11.77 20.24
N ARG A 311 -21.05 -10.79 19.95
CA ARG A 311 -21.14 -9.55 20.76
C ARG A 311 -21.75 -9.75 22.16
N ARG A 312 -22.64 -10.74 22.33
CA ARG A 312 -23.37 -10.99 23.58
C ARG A 312 -22.72 -12.07 24.45
N GLY A 313 -21.99 -13.00 23.85
CA GLY A 313 -21.45 -14.16 24.55
C GLY A 313 -20.69 -15.09 23.59
N ARG A 314 -20.63 -16.39 23.93
CA ARG A 314 -19.93 -17.39 23.10
C ARG A 314 -20.56 -17.47 21.72
N ALA A 315 -19.75 -17.24 20.69
CA ALA A 315 -20.20 -17.32 19.31
C ALA A 315 -20.77 -18.71 18.99
N ILE A 316 -21.89 -18.74 18.28
CA ILE A 316 -22.50 -20.02 17.91
C ILE A 316 -21.63 -20.68 16.85
N THR A 317 -21.32 -21.96 17.08
CA THR A 317 -20.45 -22.75 16.22
C THR A 317 -21.26 -23.72 15.36
N GLY A 318 -20.76 -23.99 14.16
CA GLY A 318 -21.29 -25.04 13.28
C GLY A 318 -20.78 -26.43 13.66
N THR A 319 -21.10 -27.43 12.84
CA THR A 319 -20.61 -28.82 13.00
C THR A 319 -19.08 -28.92 13.08
N ASN A 320 -18.38 -28.00 12.41
CA ASN A 320 -16.92 -27.96 12.34
C ASN A 320 -16.27 -27.24 13.54
N ARG A 321 -17.03 -26.94 14.61
CA ARG A 321 -16.61 -26.16 15.80
C ARG A 321 -16.10 -24.73 15.52
N ARG A 322 -16.11 -24.30 14.26
CA ARG A 322 -15.84 -22.92 13.84
C ARG A 322 -17.07 -22.05 14.13
N ALA A 323 -16.84 -20.82 14.58
CA ALA A 323 -17.89 -19.81 14.68
C ALA A 323 -18.46 -19.48 13.30
N LEU A 324 -19.79 -19.48 13.19
CA LEU A 324 -20.51 -19.13 11.96
C LEU A 324 -20.31 -17.64 11.64
N LYS A 325 -20.05 -17.31 10.37
CA LYS A 325 -19.95 -15.91 9.92
C LYS A 325 -21.32 -15.24 9.91
N SER A 326 -21.43 -14.12 10.62
CA SER A 326 -22.62 -13.26 10.65
C SER A 326 -22.63 -12.22 9.50
N LEU A 327 -23.73 -11.47 9.37
CA LEU A 327 -23.83 -10.38 8.41
C LEU A 327 -22.76 -9.30 8.65
N ALA A 328 -22.50 -8.94 9.90
CA ALA A 328 -21.43 -8.00 10.26
C ALA A 328 -20.04 -8.50 9.82
N ASP A 329 -19.75 -9.79 10.05
CA ASP A 329 -18.46 -10.41 9.69
C ASP A 329 -18.20 -10.47 8.19
N MET A 330 -19.27 -10.51 7.38
CA MET A 330 -19.12 -10.44 5.93
C MET A 330 -18.65 -9.06 5.46
N ILE A 331 -18.99 -8.01 6.22
CA ILE A 331 -18.67 -6.62 5.86
C ILE A 331 -17.30 -6.24 6.44
N LYS A 332 -17.05 -6.56 7.71
CA LYS A 332 -15.85 -6.16 8.46
C LYS A 332 -14.66 -7.10 8.29
N GLY A 333 -13.47 -6.62 8.63
CA GLY A 333 -12.24 -7.42 8.66
C GLY A 333 -11.48 -7.50 7.34
N LYS A 334 -10.34 -8.20 7.34
CA LYS A 334 -9.47 -8.36 6.15
C LYS A 334 -10.14 -9.16 5.04
N GLN A 335 -10.89 -10.20 5.41
CA GLN A 335 -11.68 -11.02 4.48
C GLN A 335 -13.10 -10.45 4.24
N GLY A 336 -13.40 -9.28 4.80
CA GLY A 336 -14.68 -8.60 4.62
C GLY A 336 -14.78 -7.96 3.24
N ARG A 337 -16.01 -7.67 2.81
CA ARG A 337 -16.30 -7.13 1.47
C ARG A 337 -15.55 -5.83 1.16
N PHE A 338 -15.43 -4.90 2.10
CA PHE A 338 -14.78 -3.62 1.87
C PHE A 338 -13.30 -3.76 1.48
N ARG A 339 -12.54 -4.58 2.21
CA ARG A 339 -11.09 -4.73 1.96
C ARG A 339 -10.80 -5.73 0.85
N GLN A 340 -11.44 -6.89 0.89
CA GLN A 340 -11.07 -7.99 -0.01
C GLN A 340 -11.69 -7.88 -1.39
N ASN A 341 -12.91 -7.34 -1.53
CA ASN A 341 -13.65 -7.39 -2.80
C ASN A 341 -13.86 -6.03 -3.45
N LEU A 342 -14.06 -4.96 -2.67
CA LEU A 342 -14.24 -3.62 -3.23
C LEU A 342 -12.91 -3.02 -3.66
N LEU A 343 -11.90 -3.08 -2.78
CA LEU A 343 -10.53 -2.62 -3.09
C LEU A 343 -9.71 -3.71 -3.78
N GLY A 344 -9.78 -4.96 -3.28
CA GLY A 344 -9.15 -6.11 -3.91
C GLY A 344 -10.00 -6.68 -5.05
N LYS A 345 -9.73 -6.32 -6.30
CA LYS A 345 -10.41 -6.94 -7.45
C LYS A 345 -9.41 -7.76 -8.26
N ARG A 346 -9.85 -8.95 -8.64
CA ARG A 346 -9.20 -9.69 -9.72
C ARG A 346 -9.64 -9.03 -11.02
N VAL A 347 -8.68 -8.78 -11.89
CA VAL A 347 -8.89 -8.05 -13.14
C VAL A 347 -8.55 -8.98 -14.30
N ASP A 348 -9.40 -8.99 -15.32
CA ASP A 348 -9.12 -9.67 -16.59
C ASP A 348 -8.01 -8.93 -17.36
N TYR A 349 -7.56 -9.47 -18.50
CA TYR A 349 -6.47 -8.87 -19.30
C TYR A 349 -5.19 -8.61 -18.50
N SER A 350 -4.89 -9.53 -17.58
CA SER A 350 -3.69 -9.53 -16.76
C SER A 350 -2.95 -10.86 -16.86
N GLY A 351 -1.63 -10.81 -16.70
CA GLY A 351 -0.74 -11.97 -16.74
C GLY A 351 0.38 -11.84 -15.70
N ARG A 352 1.09 -12.92 -15.41
CA ARG A 352 2.27 -12.89 -14.55
C ARG A 352 3.31 -13.86 -15.08
N SER A 353 4.57 -13.45 -15.06
CA SER A 353 5.69 -14.36 -15.30
C SER A 353 6.94 -13.92 -14.53
N VAL A 354 7.95 -14.80 -14.51
CA VAL A 354 9.28 -14.53 -13.98
C VAL A 354 9.96 -13.47 -14.84
N ILE A 355 10.68 -12.54 -14.20
CA ILE A 355 11.46 -11.53 -14.89
C ILE A 355 12.90 -11.98 -15.13
N VAL A 356 13.45 -11.56 -16.26
CA VAL A 356 14.85 -11.74 -16.66
C VAL A 356 15.41 -10.42 -17.17
N VAL A 357 16.73 -10.32 -17.21
CA VAL A 357 17.40 -9.11 -17.68
C VAL A 357 17.26 -8.97 -19.20
N GLY A 358 16.89 -7.77 -19.67
CA GLY A 358 16.89 -7.40 -21.08
C GLY A 358 17.83 -6.24 -21.36
N PRO A 359 19.17 -6.44 -21.39
CA PRO A 359 20.14 -5.35 -21.46
C PRO A 359 20.18 -4.65 -22.82
N THR A 360 19.55 -5.21 -23.85
CA THR A 360 19.45 -4.62 -25.20
C THR A 360 18.21 -3.75 -25.39
N LEU A 361 17.29 -3.77 -24.42
CA LEU A 361 16.09 -2.95 -24.46
C LEU A 361 16.45 -1.47 -24.24
N LYS A 362 15.56 -0.58 -24.68
CA LYS A 362 15.58 0.84 -24.31
C LYS A 362 14.78 1.06 -23.03
N LEU A 363 14.96 2.19 -22.35
CA LEU A 363 14.30 2.47 -21.08
C LEU A 363 12.76 2.36 -21.11
N HIS A 364 12.11 2.73 -22.23
CA HIS A 364 10.64 2.67 -22.38
C HIS A 364 10.12 1.29 -22.81
N GLN A 365 10.99 0.32 -23.09
CA GLN A 365 10.61 -0.97 -23.65
C GLN A 365 10.67 -2.09 -22.62
N CYS A 366 9.82 -3.10 -22.79
CA CYS A 366 9.90 -4.35 -22.04
C CYS A 366 9.68 -5.54 -22.98
N GLY A 367 10.35 -6.67 -22.72
CA GLY A 367 10.15 -7.87 -23.52
C GLY A 367 8.96 -8.67 -23.04
N LEU A 368 7.97 -8.85 -23.90
CA LEU A 368 6.74 -9.60 -23.64
C LEU A 368 6.75 -10.95 -24.39
N PRO A 369 6.64 -12.08 -23.67
CA PRO A 369 6.49 -13.40 -24.27
C PRO A 369 5.34 -13.47 -25.28
N LYS A 370 5.62 -13.99 -26.49
CA LYS A 370 4.62 -14.16 -27.57
C LYS A 370 3.32 -14.83 -27.11
N LYS A 371 3.40 -15.93 -26.35
CA LYS A 371 2.21 -16.63 -25.84
C LYS A 371 1.37 -15.80 -24.88
N MET A 372 2.02 -14.98 -24.05
CA MET A 372 1.32 -14.09 -23.13
C MET A 372 0.69 -12.93 -23.90
N GLY A 373 1.39 -12.34 -24.86
CA GLY A 373 0.83 -11.33 -25.76
C GLY A 373 -0.40 -11.83 -26.52
N LEU A 374 -0.34 -13.06 -27.05
CA LEU A 374 -1.46 -13.68 -27.76
C LEU A 374 -2.73 -13.78 -26.90
N GLU A 375 -2.60 -14.15 -25.63
CA GLU A 375 -3.75 -14.29 -24.73
C GLU A 375 -4.28 -12.92 -24.26
N LEU A 376 -3.38 -12.00 -23.88
CA LEU A 376 -3.73 -10.68 -23.40
C LEU A 376 -4.44 -9.83 -24.47
N PHE A 377 -3.97 -9.89 -25.72
CA PHE A 377 -4.50 -9.08 -26.81
C PHE A 377 -5.53 -9.83 -27.68
N LYS A 378 -6.00 -11.01 -27.25
CA LYS A 378 -6.87 -11.88 -28.04
C LYS A 378 -8.08 -11.18 -28.70
N PRO A 379 -8.87 -10.32 -28.01
CA PRO A 379 -10.00 -9.63 -28.66
C PRO A 379 -9.56 -8.63 -29.74
N PHE A 380 -8.42 -7.95 -29.55
CA PHE A 380 -7.88 -7.00 -30.53
C PHE A 380 -7.42 -7.73 -31.80
N ILE A 381 -6.79 -8.89 -31.64
CA ILE A 381 -6.40 -9.78 -32.74
C ILE A 381 -7.64 -10.23 -33.53
N PHE A 382 -8.72 -10.64 -32.85
CA PHE A 382 -9.97 -11.04 -33.51
C PHE A 382 -10.56 -9.90 -34.35
N SER A 383 -10.57 -8.68 -33.80
CA SER A 383 -11.05 -7.48 -34.51
C SER A 383 -10.22 -7.20 -35.76
N LYS A 384 -8.89 -7.23 -35.66
CA LYS A 384 -7.97 -6.99 -36.77
C LYS A 384 -8.03 -8.07 -37.86
N LEU A 385 -8.13 -9.35 -37.47
CA LEU A 385 -8.31 -10.47 -38.42
C LEU A 385 -9.59 -10.31 -39.24
N GLN A 386 -10.67 -9.86 -38.60
CA GLN A 386 -11.94 -9.60 -39.29
C GLN A 386 -11.85 -8.38 -40.20
N LEU A 387 -11.22 -7.30 -39.74
CA LEU A 387 -11.04 -6.06 -40.50
C LEU A 387 -10.20 -6.28 -41.77
N ARG A 388 -9.18 -7.13 -41.72
CA ARG A 388 -8.36 -7.51 -42.89
C ARG A 388 -9.02 -8.58 -43.79
N GLY A 389 -10.18 -9.11 -43.42
CA GLY A 389 -10.88 -10.15 -44.18
C GLY A 389 -10.26 -11.56 -44.11
N LEU A 390 -9.26 -11.77 -43.26
CA LEU A 390 -8.64 -13.09 -43.03
C LEU A 390 -9.59 -14.05 -42.29
N ALA A 391 -10.51 -13.50 -41.49
CA ALA A 391 -11.56 -14.24 -40.82
C ALA A 391 -12.94 -13.60 -41.07
N THR A 392 -13.90 -14.38 -41.55
CA THR A 392 -15.28 -13.90 -41.78
C THR A 392 -16.11 -13.82 -40.50
N THR A 393 -15.78 -14.61 -39.48
CA THR A 393 -16.52 -14.66 -38.20
C THR A 393 -15.56 -14.75 -37.01
N ILE A 394 -15.99 -14.30 -35.83
CA ILE A 394 -15.21 -14.42 -34.59
C ILE A 394 -14.84 -15.88 -34.29
N LYS A 395 -15.71 -16.85 -34.61
CA LYS A 395 -15.40 -18.28 -34.45
C LYS A 395 -14.28 -18.73 -35.38
N ALA A 396 -14.24 -18.25 -36.63
CA ALA A 396 -13.15 -18.52 -37.55
C ALA A 396 -11.85 -17.87 -37.06
N ALA A 397 -11.89 -16.61 -36.62
CA ALA A 397 -10.74 -15.92 -36.02
C ALA A 397 -10.19 -16.67 -34.79
N LYS A 398 -11.08 -17.15 -33.91
CA LYS A 398 -10.69 -17.97 -32.75
C LYS A 398 -9.96 -19.25 -33.16
N LYS A 399 -10.47 -19.97 -34.17
CA LYS A 399 -9.78 -21.18 -34.70
C LYS A 399 -8.43 -20.86 -35.33
N LEU A 400 -8.27 -19.70 -35.97
CA LEU A 400 -6.98 -19.27 -36.55
C LEU A 400 -5.97 -18.94 -35.45
N VAL A 401 -6.39 -18.22 -34.41
CA VAL A 401 -5.55 -17.91 -33.25
C VAL A 401 -5.15 -19.17 -32.49
N GLU A 402 -6.07 -20.13 -32.30
CA GLU A 402 -5.77 -21.43 -31.66
C GLU A 402 -4.78 -22.29 -32.48
N LYS A 403 -4.68 -22.07 -33.79
CA LYS A 403 -3.70 -22.73 -34.67
C LYS A 403 -2.33 -22.04 -34.67
N GLU A 404 -2.20 -20.86 -34.06
CA GLU A 404 -0.94 -20.09 -33.98
C GLU A 404 -0.27 -19.85 -35.35
N GLY A 405 -1.06 -19.56 -36.39
CA GLY A 405 -0.57 -19.34 -37.77
C GLY A 405 0.29 -18.07 -37.92
N GLY A 406 1.14 -18.02 -38.96
CA GLY A 406 2.06 -16.91 -39.23
C GLY A 406 1.40 -15.53 -39.25
N GLU A 407 0.25 -15.42 -39.94
CA GLU A 407 -0.54 -14.18 -40.05
C GLU A 407 -0.97 -13.59 -38.69
N VAL A 408 -1.14 -14.45 -37.68
CA VAL A 408 -1.55 -14.03 -36.33
C VAL A 408 -0.40 -13.31 -35.63
N TRP A 409 0.85 -13.73 -35.86
CA TRP A 409 2.02 -13.10 -35.28
C TRP A 409 2.26 -11.71 -35.89
N ASP A 410 2.08 -11.57 -37.21
CA ASP A 410 2.18 -10.27 -37.89
C ASP A 410 1.12 -9.28 -37.38
N ILE A 411 -0.12 -9.76 -37.18
CA ILE A 411 -1.19 -8.94 -36.59
C ILE A 411 -0.92 -8.62 -35.13
N LEU A 412 -0.37 -9.56 -34.36
CA LEU A 412 -0.03 -9.32 -32.97
C LEU A 412 1.03 -8.21 -32.85
N GLU A 413 2.04 -8.22 -33.71
CA GLU A 413 3.07 -7.17 -33.75
C GLU A 413 2.46 -5.80 -34.11
N GLU A 414 1.50 -5.75 -35.04
CA GLU A 414 0.76 -4.52 -35.35
C GLU A 414 -0.08 -4.02 -34.17
N VAL A 415 -0.80 -4.92 -33.49
CA VAL A 415 -1.68 -4.58 -32.36
C VAL A 415 -0.89 -4.06 -31.16
N ILE A 416 0.29 -4.63 -30.92
CA ILE A 416 1.15 -4.27 -29.80
C ILE A 416 1.87 -2.94 -30.04
N ARG A 417 2.10 -2.57 -31.30
CA ARG A 417 2.76 -1.32 -31.66
C ARG A 417 1.99 -0.13 -31.07
N GLU A 418 2.71 0.72 -30.34
CA GLU A 418 2.15 1.89 -29.64
C GLU A 418 1.05 1.57 -28.59
N HIS A 419 0.89 0.30 -28.19
CA HIS A 419 -0.02 -0.10 -27.11
C HIS A 419 0.76 -0.36 -25.82
N PRO A 420 0.86 0.62 -24.89
CA PRO A 420 1.62 0.44 -23.67
C PRO A 420 1.00 -0.64 -22.76
N ILE A 421 1.83 -1.35 -22.01
CA ILE A 421 1.40 -2.27 -20.95
C ILE A 421 1.92 -1.79 -19.60
N MET A 422 1.22 -2.11 -18.53
CA MET A 422 1.65 -1.80 -17.17
C MET A 422 2.31 -3.00 -16.52
N LEU A 423 3.54 -2.82 -16.04
CA LEU A 423 4.24 -3.79 -15.20
C LEU A 423 4.09 -3.39 -13.73
N ASN A 424 3.80 -4.37 -12.88
CA ASN A 424 3.69 -4.20 -11.43
C ASN A 424 4.42 -5.32 -10.69
N ARG A 425 5.22 -4.96 -9.67
CA ARG A 425 5.83 -5.89 -8.72
C ARG A 425 5.16 -5.80 -7.36
N ALA A 426 4.83 -6.96 -6.79
CA ALA A 426 4.35 -7.06 -5.42
C ALA A 426 5.55 -7.24 -4.47
N PRO A 427 5.62 -6.51 -3.33
CA PRO A 427 4.69 -5.48 -2.85
C PRO A 427 4.91 -4.10 -3.50
N THR A 428 3.83 -3.41 -3.84
CA THR A 428 3.87 -2.03 -4.37
C THR A 428 3.99 -1.03 -3.21
N LEU A 429 5.17 -0.47 -2.99
CA LEU A 429 5.44 0.47 -1.87
C LEU A 429 5.19 1.94 -2.22
N HIS A 430 5.43 2.32 -3.47
CA HIS A 430 5.30 3.68 -3.98
C HIS A 430 4.82 3.65 -5.44
N ARG A 431 4.45 4.80 -6.02
CA ARG A 431 3.91 4.88 -7.39
C ARG A 431 4.82 4.26 -8.46
N LEU A 432 6.15 4.35 -8.31
CA LEU A 432 7.11 3.76 -9.25
C LEU A 432 7.11 2.21 -9.28
N GLY A 433 6.38 1.56 -8.37
CA GLY A 433 6.18 0.11 -8.40
C GLY A 433 5.20 -0.33 -9.50
N ILE A 434 4.55 0.62 -10.18
CA ILE A 434 3.77 0.40 -11.40
C ILE A 434 4.28 1.39 -12.45
N GLN A 435 4.75 0.89 -13.58
CA GLN A 435 5.19 1.71 -14.71
C GLN A 435 4.66 1.13 -16.01
N ALA A 436 4.49 2.00 -17.00
CA ALA A 436 4.12 1.62 -18.35
C ALA A 436 5.35 1.47 -19.25
N PHE A 437 5.29 0.48 -20.13
CA PHE A 437 6.32 0.16 -21.11
C PHE A 437 5.67 -0.20 -22.44
N GLU A 438 6.40 0.02 -23.53
CA GLU A 438 6.03 -0.53 -24.83
C GLU A 438 6.50 -1.99 -24.94
N PRO A 439 5.61 -2.93 -25.31
CA PRO A 439 6.00 -4.34 -25.41
C PRO A 439 6.80 -4.60 -26.68
N THR A 440 7.92 -5.30 -26.55
CA THR A 440 8.62 -5.94 -27.65
C THR A 440 8.38 -7.44 -27.58
N LEU A 441 7.96 -8.05 -28.69
CA LEU A 441 7.69 -9.48 -28.71
C LEU A 441 9.00 -10.27 -28.59
N ILE A 442 9.07 -11.16 -27.59
CA ILE A 442 10.22 -12.03 -27.38
C ILE A 442 9.82 -13.50 -27.38
N GLU A 443 10.80 -14.35 -27.70
CA GLU A 443 10.68 -15.79 -27.53
C GLU A 443 10.82 -16.20 -26.05
N GLY A 444 10.25 -17.35 -25.70
CA GLY A 444 10.27 -17.89 -24.35
C GLY A 444 9.04 -17.51 -23.52
N LYS A 445 9.19 -17.56 -22.19
CA LYS A 445 8.08 -17.36 -21.23
C LYS A 445 8.36 -16.31 -20.16
N ALA A 446 9.60 -15.84 -20.03
CA ALA A 446 9.99 -14.87 -19.01
C ALA A 446 9.85 -13.45 -19.56
N ILE A 447 9.50 -12.47 -18.72
CA ILE A 447 9.41 -11.06 -19.11
C ILE A 447 10.82 -10.47 -19.06
N GLN A 448 11.24 -9.75 -20.10
CA GLN A 448 12.51 -9.00 -20.03
C GLN A 448 12.26 -7.60 -19.49
N LEU A 449 13.02 -7.22 -18.48
CA LEU A 449 12.97 -5.90 -17.86
C LEU A 449 14.28 -5.15 -18.11
N HIS A 450 14.17 -3.84 -18.30
CA HIS A 450 15.31 -2.95 -18.43
C HIS A 450 16.08 -2.84 -17.09
N PRO A 451 17.43 -2.95 -17.07
CA PRO A 451 18.19 -2.95 -15.82
C PRO A 451 18.03 -1.67 -14.97
N LEU A 452 17.92 -0.50 -15.60
CA LEU A 452 17.85 0.79 -14.87
C LEU A 452 16.53 0.97 -14.09
N VAL A 453 15.46 0.24 -14.42
CA VAL A 453 14.20 0.33 -13.67
C VAL A 453 14.12 -0.64 -12.49
N CYS A 454 15.08 -1.56 -12.35
CA CYS A 454 15.12 -2.52 -11.25
C CYS A 454 15.20 -1.83 -9.89
N SER A 455 15.89 -0.69 -9.79
CA SER A 455 15.95 0.15 -8.58
C SER A 455 14.56 0.62 -8.17
N ALA A 456 13.77 1.12 -9.12
CA ALA A 456 12.41 1.58 -8.91
C ALA A 456 11.49 0.44 -8.47
N PHE A 457 11.53 -0.72 -9.13
CA PHE A 457 10.71 -1.87 -8.71
C PHE A 457 11.23 -2.58 -7.46
N ASN A 458 12.43 -2.21 -6.98
CA ASN A 458 13.20 -2.96 -5.99
C ASN A 458 13.32 -4.45 -6.35
N ALA A 459 13.51 -4.73 -7.64
CA ALA A 459 13.45 -6.06 -8.23
C ALA A 459 14.85 -6.63 -8.50
N ASP A 460 15.00 -7.93 -8.28
CA ASP A 460 16.16 -8.72 -8.65
C ASP A 460 15.76 -9.84 -9.63
N PHE A 461 16.76 -10.56 -10.12
CA PHE A 461 16.58 -11.60 -11.15
C PHE A 461 16.82 -13.01 -10.58
N ASP A 462 16.43 -13.25 -9.33
CA ASP A 462 16.61 -14.52 -8.61
C ASP A 462 15.39 -15.46 -8.66
N GLY A 463 14.32 -15.03 -9.33
CA GLY A 463 13.04 -15.76 -9.40
C GLY A 463 11.80 -14.88 -9.23
N ASP A 464 12.01 -13.58 -8.98
CA ASP A 464 10.99 -12.56 -8.94
C ASP A 464 10.01 -12.60 -10.12
N GLN A 465 8.76 -12.26 -9.83
CA GLN A 465 7.67 -12.27 -10.81
C GLN A 465 6.98 -10.91 -10.87
N MET A 466 6.68 -10.46 -12.08
CA MET A 466 5.91 -9.24 -12.31
C MET A 466 4.57 -9.55 -12.97
N ALA A 467 3.56 -8.78 -12.58
CA ALA A 467 2.24 -8.80 -13.20
C ALA A 467 2.17 -7.78 -14.34
N VAL A 468 1.58 -8.18 -15.46
CA VAL A 468 1.31 -7.36 -16.64
C VAL A 468 -0.18 -7.05 -16.69
N HIS A 469 -0.54 -5.81 -17.01
CA HIS A 469 -1.93 -5.40 -17.26
C HIS A 469 -2.01 -4.60 -18.56
N VAL A 470 -3.07 -4.83 -19.33
CA VAL A 470 -3.30 -4.12 -20.60
C VAL A 470 -4.33 -3.00 -20.40
N PRO A 471 -3.98 -1.71 -20.63
CA PRO A 471 -4.96 -0.63 -20.68
C PRO A 471 -5.86 -0.79 -21.90
N LEU A 472 -7.17 -0.87 -21.68
CA LEU A 472 -8.14 -1.16 -22.75
C LEU A 472 -8.71 0.09 -23.41
N SER A 473 -9.14 1.08 -22.61
CA SER A 473 -9.71 2.32 -23.15
C SER A 473 -8.63 3.24 -23.71
N ILE A 474 -9.02 4.13 -24.62
CA ILE A 474 -8.09 5.08 -25.24
C ILE A 474 -7.53 6.04 -24.18
N GLU A 475 -8.38 6.49 -23.25
CA GLU A 475 -7.99 7.36 -22.14
C GLU A 475 -6.93 6.67 -21.27
N ALA A 476 -7.11 5.40 -20.93
CA ALA A 476 -6.15 4.64 -20.12
C ALA A 476 -4.83 4.41 -20.86
N GLN A 477 -4.85 4.22 -22.17
CA GLN A 477 -3.64 4.10 -22.99
C GLN A 477 -2.86 5.41 -23.04
N ILE A 478 -3.56 6.55 -23.22
CA ILE A 478 -2.96 7.89 -23.21
C ILE A 478 -2.43 8.21 -21.82
N GLU A 479 -3.16 7.91 -20.75
CA GLU A 479 -2.74 8.11 -19.37
C GLU A 479 -1.47 7.29 -19.07
N ALA A 480 -1.44 6.02 -19.46
CA ALA A 480 -0.27 5.16 -19.32
C ALA A 480 0.95 5.74 -20.06
N ARG A 481 0.75 6.26 -21.27
CA ARG A 481 1.81 6.83 -22.10
C ARG A 481 2.32 8.18 -21.58
N THR A 482 1.43 9.05 -21.10
CA THR A 482 1.76 10.42 -20.70
C THR A 482 2.20 10.54 -19.25
N LEU A 483 1.68 9.72 -18.34
CA LEU A 483 1.98 9.80 -16.90
C LEU A 483 2.83 8.62 -16.42
N MET A 484 2.51 7.40 -16.84
CA MET A 484 3.08 6.19 -16.24
C MET A 484 4.31 5.64 -16.97
N MET A 485 4.62 6.14 -18.16
CA MET A 485 5.75 5.67 -18.96
C MET A 485 7.06 5.77 -18.15
N ALA A 486 7.91 4.75 -18.26
CA ALA A 486 9.18 4.70 -17.52
C ALA A 486 10.08 5.93 -17.78
N THR A 487 10.03 6.50 -18.99
CA THR A 487 10.79 7.71 -19.37
C THR A 487 10.35 8.97 -18.65
N ASN A 488 9.13 9.02 -18.13
CA ASN A 488 8.61 10.20 -17.42
C ASN A 488 8.95 10.13 -15.93
N ASN A 489 9.27 8.94 -15.44
CA ASN A 489 9.48 8.64 -14.03
C ASN A 489 10.97 8.45 -13.72
N ILE A 490 11.75 9.50 -14.00
CA ILE A 490 13.21 9.54 -13.83
C ILE A 490 13.59 9.88 -12.39
N LEU A 491 12.87 10.82 -11.79
CA LEU A 491 13.12 11.31 -10.44
C LEU A 491 12.26 10.59 -9.40
N SER A 492 12.82 10.48 -8.20
CA SER A 492 12.11 9.99 -7.03
C SER A 492 11.11 11.05 -6.56
N PRO A 493 9.82 10.71 -6.42
CA PRO A 493 8.82 11.64 -5.90
C PRO A 493 9.08 12.08 -4.44
N ALA A 494 9.94 11.35 -3.71
CA ALA A 494 10.19 11.61 -2.31
C ALA A 494 11.26 12.70 -2.07
N ASN A 495 12.26 12.79 -2.94
CA ASN A 495 13.44 13.66 -2.73
C ASN A 495 13.95 14.35 -4.00
N GLY A 496 13.41 14.05 -5.19
CA GLY A 496 13.81 14.69 -6.44
C GLY A 496 15.14 14.22 -7.02
N GLU A 497 15.76 13.18 -6.45
CA GLU A 497 16.98 12.60 -7.01
C GLU A 497 16.66 11.59 -8.14
N PRO A 498 17.55 11.41 -9.13
CA PRO A 498 17.39 10.40 -10.17
C PRO A 498 17.34 8.96 -9.62
N VAL A 499 16.30 8.20 -10.00
CA VAL A 499 16.11 6.79 -9.63
C VAL A 499 16.71 5.85 -10.67
N ILE A 500 16.81 6.29 -11.92
CA ILE A 500 17.34 5.51 -13.06
C ILE A 500 18.88 5.43 -13.08
N ASN A 501 19.52 5.70 -11.95
CA ASN A 501 20.97 5.66 -11.83
C ASN A 501 21.50 4.25 -12.11
N PRO A 502 22.56 4.12 -12.91
CA PRO A 502 23.26 2.85 -13.08
C PRO A 502 23.64 2.21 -11.75
N THR A 503 23.51 0.90 -11.68
CA THR A 503 23.82 0.10 -10.49
C THR A 503 24.88 -0.95 -10.79
N GLN A 504 25.65 -1.34 -9.76
CA GLN A 504 26.55 -2.50 -9.78
C GLN A 504 27.51 -2.48 -10.98
N ASP A 505 27.40 -3.47 -11.87
CA ASP A 505 28.35 -3.75 -12.95
C ASP A 505 28.57 -2.56 -13.90
N VAL A 506 27.51 -1.80 -14.20
CA VAL A 506 27.61 -0.61 -15.07
C VAL A 506 28.50 0.45 -14.42
N VAL A 507 28.33 0.68 -13.11
CA VAL A 507 29.17 1.61 -12.34
C VAL A 507 30.60 1.12 -12.30
N LEU A 508 30.82 -0.17 -12.05
CA LEU A 508 32.15 -0.76 -12.02
C LEU A 508 32.87 -0.62 -13.37
N GLY A 509 32.16 -0.84 -14.48
CA GLY A 509 32.70 -0.68 -15.84
C GLY A 509 33.10 0.76 -16.14
N LEU A 510 32.26 1.74 -15.82
CA LEU A 510 32.55 3.17 -16.01
C LEU A 510 33.70 3.63 -15.10
N TYR A 511 33.69 3.22 -13.84
CA TYR A 511 34.77 3.48 -12.89
C TYR A 511 36.11 2.92 -13.39
N ALA A 512 36.12 1.66 -13.84
CA ALA A 512 37.33 0.98 -14.32
C ALA A 512 37.98 1.62 -15.55
N ILE A 513 37.21 2.31 -16.41
CA ILE A 513 37.76 3.05 -17.56
C ILE A 513 38.11 4.50 -17.23
N SER A 514 37.40 5.11 -16.28
CA SER A 514 37.63 6.52 -15.90
C SER A 514 38.90 6.73 -15.07
N ARG A 515 39.37 5.68 -14.38
CA ARG A 515 40.59 5.71 -13.56
C ARG A 515 41.85 5.93 -14.39
N GLU A 516 42.77 6.67 -13.80
CA GLU A 516 44.14 6.81 -14.30
C GLU A 516 45.06 5.69 -13.78
N LYS A 517 46.03 5.32 -14.61
CA LYS A 517 47.13 4.40 -14.26
C LYS A 517 48.44 5.13 -14.52
N ILE A 518 49.37 5.05 -13.57
CA ILE A 518 50.71 5.65 -13.73
C ILE A 518 51.54 4.75 -14.65
N ASN A 519 52.36 5.36 -15.52
CA ASN A 519 53.27 4.67 -16.43
C ASN A 519 52.55 3.71 -17.40
N ALA A 520 51.39 4.13 -17.88
CA ALA A 520 50.61 3.37 -18.84
C ALA A 520 51.13 3.59 -20.26
N LYS A 521 50.94 2.61 -21.15
CA LYS A 521 51.43 2.69 -22.53
C LYS A 521 50.89 3.93 -23.24
N GLY A 522 51.80 4.74 -23.80
CA GLY A 522 51.48 5.95 -24.54
C GLY A 522 51.16 7.17 -23.66
N GLU A 523 51.61 7.19 -22.40
CA GLU A 523 51.49 8.33 -21.51
C GLU A 523 52.07 9.62 -22.10
N GLY A 524 51.34 10.73 -21.92
CA GLY A 524 51.72 12.04 -22.46
C GLY A 524 51.38 12.26 -23.93
N SER A 525 50.77 11.28 -24.61
CA SER A 525 50.32 11.44 -26.00
C SER A 525 49.27 12.55 -26.12
N ILE A 526 49.29 13.24 -27.26
CA ILE A 526 48.39 14.36 -27.57
C ILE A 526 47.47 13.93 -28.71
N PHE A 527 46.15 14.07 -28.51
CA PHE A 527 45.13 13.69 -29.48
C PHE A 527 44.30 14.90 -29.92
N ALA A 528 44.00 14.95 -31.21
CA ALA A 528 43.23 16.04 -31.81
C ALA A 528 41.71 15.88 -31.59
N ASP A 529 41.20 14.65 -31.69
CA ASP A 529 39.78 14.30 -31.62
C ASP A 529 39.59 12.85 -31.13
N LEU A 530 38.36 12.45 -30.79
CA LEU A 530 38.03 11.11 -30.27
C LEU A 530 38.30 9.97 -31.28
N ASP A 531 38.15 10.22 -32.58
CA ASP A 531 38.43 9.22 -33.63
C ASP A 531 39.90 8.77 -33.63
N GLU A 532 40.81 9.67 -33.27
CA GLU A 532 42.24 9.36 -33.16
C GLU A 532 42.52 8.44 -31.97
N ILE A 533 41.81 8.65 -30.86
CA ILE A 533 41.84 7.78 -29.69
C ILE A 533 41.36 6.37 -30.07
N TYR A 534 40.27 6.25 -30.82
CA TYR A 534 39.77 4.95 -31.29
C TYR A 534 40.80 4.21 -32.14
N LYS A 535 41.46 4.90 -33.08
CA LYS A 535 42.55 4.32 -33.88
C LYS A 535 43.70 3.87 -32.98
N ALA A 536 44.12 4.71 -32.04
CA ALA A 536 45.23 4.42 -31.14
C ALA A 536 44.94 3.22 -30.22
N LEU A 537 43.70 3.10 -29.71
CA LEU A 537 43.23 1.94 -28.94
C LEU A 537 43.21 0.67 -29.80
N HIS A 538 42.70 0.77 -31.03
CA HIS A 538 42.63 -0.37 -31.95
C HIS A 538 44.02 -0.90 -32.32
N PHE A 539 44.99 -0.01 -32.57
CA PHE A 539 46.39 -0.37 -32.79
C PHE A 539 47.17 -0.68 -31.50
N LYS A 540 46.51 -0.68 -30.33
CA LYS A 540 47.10 -0.93 -29.01
C LYS A 540 48.34 -0.06 -28.72
N LYS A 541 48.32 1.19 -29.22
CA LYS A 541 49.35 2.19 -28.96
C LYS A 541 49.15 2.89 -27.61
N VAL A 542 47.90 2.99 -27.17
CA VAL A 542 47.50 3.50 -25.85
C VAL A 542 46.64 2.48 -25.11
N GLU A 543 46.61 2.57 -23.78
CA GLU A 543 45.68 1.86 -22.92
C GLU A 543 44.51 2.77 -22.53
N VAL A 544 43.41 2.19 -22.05
CA VAL A 544 42.20 2.94 -21.67
C VAL A 544 42.47 3.89 -20.50
N ARG A 545 43.39 3.53 -19.61
CA ARG A 545 43.71 4.28 -18.38
C ARG A 545 44.90 5.24 -18.55
N THR A 546 45.43 5.36 -19.77
CA THR A 546 46.59 6.20 -20.06
C THR A 546 46.26 7.68 -19.93
N LYS A 547 47.15 8.44 -19.27
CA LYS A 547 47.11 9.91 -19.19
C LYS A 547 47.48 10.53 -20.54
N ILE A 548 46.58 11.34 -21.07
CA ILE A 548 46.68 11.96 -22.40
C ILE A 548 46.29 13.45 -22.33
N GLN A 549 46.66 14.20 -23.37
CA GLN A 549 46.08 15.52 -23.64
C GLN A 549 45.09 15.42 -24.80
N LEU A 550 43.82 15.75 -24.54
CA LEU A 550 42.76 15.74 -25.53
C LEU A 550 42.29 17.16 -25.81
N ARG A 551 42.12 17.51 -27.08
CA ARG A 551 41.41 18.72 -27.49
C ARG A 551 39.90 18.46 -27.44
N ILE A 552 39.20 19.23 -26.62
CA ILE A 552 37.76 19.07 -26.38
C ILE A 552 37.04 20.32 -26.89
N LYS A 553 35.96 20.07 -27.63
CA LYS A 553 34.99 21.08 -28.04
C LYS A 553 33.77 20.89 -27.16
N GLU A 554 33.55 21.81 -26.23
CA GLU A 554 32.38 21.79 -25.35
C GLU A 554 31.49 22.99 -25.69
N LYS A 555 30.18 22.76 -25.64
CA LYS A 555 29.15 23.76 -25.85
C LYS A 555 28.55 24.06 -24.49
N ILE A 556 28.74 25.27 -23.99
CA ILE A 556 28.32 25.66 -22.64
C ILE A 556 27.19 26.69 -22.77
N LEU A 557 26.19 26.58 -21.90
CA LEU A 557 25.16 27.60 -21.75
C LEU A 557 25.74 28.78 -20.94
N ASN A 558 25.79 29.97 -21.51
CA ASN A 558 26.19 31.18 -20.79
C ASN A 558 25.03 31.69 -19.92
N ASP A 559 25.31 32.58 -18.97
CA ASP A 559 24.33 33.16 -18.02
C ASP A 559 23.13 33.87 -18.69
N VAL A 560 23.24 34.17 -19.99
CA VAL A 560 22.21 34.80 -20.84
C VAL A 560 21.35 33.76 -21.58
N GLY A 561 21.62 32.47 -21.41
CA GLY A 561 20.89 31.36 -22.04
C GLY A 561 21.33 31.02 -23.47
N GLU A 562 22.43 31.59 -23.96
CA GLU A 562 23.01 31.30 -25.27
C GLU A 562 24.11 30.23 -25.20
N PHE A 563 24.19 29.38 -26.22
CA PHE A 563 25.21 28.34 -26.32
C PHE A 563 26.51 28.87 -26.95
N GLU A 564 27.60 28.87 -26.19
CA GLU A 564 28.93 29.24 -26.66
C GLU A 564 29.81 28.00 -26.86
N TYR A 565 30.55 27.94 -27.97
CA TYR A 565 31.51 26.88 -28.24
C TYR A 565 32.89 27.25 -27.67
N ARG A 566 33.36 26.48 -26.69
CA ARG A 566 34.72 26.59 -26.16
C ARG A 566 35.55 25.39 -26.59
N THR A 567 36.71 25.68 -27.19
CA THR A 567 37.70 24.65 -27.51
C THR A 567 38.90 24.79 -26.59
N ARG A 568 39.20 23.75 -25.81
CA ARG A 568 40.37 23.73 -24.91
C ARG A 568 41.10 22.40 -24.96
N ARG A 569 42.40 22.43 -24.65
CA ARG A 569 43.20 21.21 -24.43
C ARG A 569 43.18 20.88 -22.95
N VAL A 570 42.78 19.66 -22.60
CA VAL A 570 42.61 19.22 -21.22
C VAL A 570 43.44 17.95 -20.98
N LYS A 571 44.08 17.88 -19.81
CA LYS A 571 44.71 16.65 -19.32
C LYS A 571 43.61 15.70 -18.84
N THR A 572 43.53 14.53 -19.43
CA THR A 572 42.49 13.53 -19.12
C THR A 572 43.01 12.12 -19.38
N THR A 573 42.14 11.12 -19.26
CA THR A 573 42.44 9.73 -19.63
C THR A 573 41.70 9.34 -20.90
N VAL A 574 42.22 8.33 -21.60
CA VAL A 574 41.57 7.77 -22.79
C VAL A 574 40.12 7.35 -22.48
N GLY A 575 39.88 6.70 -21.35
CA GLY A 575 38.55 6.25 -20.94
C GLY A 575 37.59 7.37 -20.61
N ARG A 576 38.03 8.48 -19.98
CA ARG A 576 37.19 9.67 -19.79
C ARG A 576 36.81 10.31 -21.13
N GLY A 577 37.70 10.25 -22.13
CA GLY A 577 37.38 10.62 -23.52
C GLY A 577 36.25 9.76 -24.11
N LEU A 578 36.26 8.44 -23.87
CA LEU A 578 35.17 7.56 -24.33
C LEU A 578 33.82 7.89 -23.66
N ILE A 579 33.84 8.30 -22.39
CA ILE A 579 32.62 8.74 -21.70
C ILE A 579 32.14 10.09 -22.25
N TRP A 580 33.04 10.96 -22.68
CA TRP A 580 32.65 12.25 -23.27
C TRP A 580 31.87 12.10 -24.59
N GLU A 581 32.11 11.05 -25.36
CA GLU A 581 31.39 10.81 -26.61
C GLU A 581 29.88 10.59 -26.42
N ILE A 582 29.50 9.96 -25.32
CA ILE A 582 28.08 9.64 -25.01
C ILE A 582 27.36 10.81 -24.34
N VAL A 583 28.09 11.82 -23.90
CA VAL A 583 27.57 12.98 -23.17
C VAL A 583 26.96 13.95 -24.18
N PRO A 584 25.68 14.34 -24.03
CA PRO A 584 25.03 15.29 -24.94
C PRO A 584 25.71 16.66 -24.94
N GLU A 585 25.56 17.38 -26.06
CA GLU A 585 25.98 18.78 -26.16
C GLU A 585 25.29 19.62 -25.09
N GLY A 586 26.01 20.56 -24.46
CA GLY A 586 25.47 21.42 -23.40
C GLY A 586 26.04 21.11 -22.01
N MET A 587 26.70 19.97 -21.82
CA MET A 587 27.39 19.67 -20.56
C MET A 587 28.87 20.08 -20.57
N PRO A 588 29.43 20.53 -19.44
CA PRO A 588 30.84 20.81 -19.31
C PRO A 588 31.66 19.53 -19.11
N PHE A 589 32.85 19.46 -19.73
CA PHE A 589 33.73 18.28 -19.59
C PHE A 589 34.26 18.07 -18.17
N SER A 590 34.24 19.11 -17.33
CA SER A 590 34.68 19.02 -15.93
C SER A 590 33.91 17.98 -15.12
N ILE A 591 32.62 17.77 -15.41
CA ILE A 591 31.79 16.76 -14.72
C ILE A 591 32.28 15.35 -15.08
N VAL A 592 32.77 15.16 -16.30
CA VAL A 592 33.24 13.87 -16.79
C VAL A 592 34.70 13.60 -16.41
N ASN A 593 35.49 14.64 -16.17
CA ASN A 593 36.92 14.53 -15.89
C ASN A 593 37.23 14.15 -14.42
N CYS A 594 36.51 13.18 -13.87
CA CYS A 594 36.72 12.62 -12.54
C CYS A 594 36.60 11.10 -12.57
N ASP A 595 36.93 10.44 -11.46
CA ASP A 595 36.67 9.01 -11.32
C ASP A 595 35.16 8.78 -11.19
N MET A 596 34.60 7.96 -12.08
CA MET A 596 33.16 7.74 -12.21
C MET A 596 32.63 6.79 -11.14
N THR A 597 32.60 7.28 -9.90
CA THR A 597 31.92 6.61 -8.78
C THR A 597 30.40 6.69 -8.94
N LYS A 598 29.65 5.84 -8.22
CA LYS A 598 28.18 5.87 -8.20
C LYS A 598 27.61 7.27 -7.92
N LYS A 599 28.23 8.02 -6.99
CA LYS A 599 27.81 9.39 -6.65
C LYS A 599 28.05 10.36 -7.81
N ASN A 600 29.20 10.28 -8.47
CA ASN A 600 29.54 11.16 -9.59
C ASN A 600 28.66 10.87 -10.82
N ILE A 601 28.32 9.61 -11.07
CA ILE A 601 27.36 9.24 -12.13
C ILE A 601 25.97 9.79 -11.83
N SER A 602 25.51 9.73 -10.57
CA SER A 602 24.24 10.34 -10.19
C SER A 602 24.24 11.85 -10.41
N LYS A 603 25.33 12.54 -10.08
CA LYS A 603 25.49 13.97 -10.33
C LYS A 603 25.47 14.31 -11.83
N LEU A 604 26.08 13.46 -12.67
CA LEU A 604 26.07 13.61 -14.12
C LEU A 604 24.64 13.52 -14.69
N ILE A 605 23.86 12.53 -14.24
CA ILE A 605 22.47 12.34 -14.68
C ILE A 605 21.58 13.48 -14.19
N ASP A 606 21.74 13.90 -12.92
CA ASP A 606 20.99 15.00 -12.32
C ASP A 606 21.26 16.34 -13.05
N TYR A 607 22.52 16.62 -13.35
CA TYR A 607 22.90 17.81 -14.13
C TYR A 607 22.31 17.79 -15.54
N CYS A 608 22.31 16.63 -16.20
CA CYS A 608 21.68 16.47 -17.51
C CYS A 608 20.17 16.75 -17.43
N TYR A 609 19.50 16.22 -16.42
CA TYR A 609 18.06 16.42 -16.24
C TYR A 609 17.69 17.89 -16.07
N ARG A 610 18.41 18.61 -15.20
CA ARG A 610 18.10 20.01 -14.88
C ARG A 610 18.37 20.96 -16.04
N ASN A 611 19.43 20.73 -16.82
CA ASN A 611 19.86 21.67 -17.86
C ASN A 611 19.39 21.29 -19.28
N LEU A 612 19.28 20.00 -19.60
CA LEU A 612 18.98 19.50 -20.95
C LEU A 612 17.61 18.83 -21.03
N GLY A 613 16.97 18.58 -19.88
CA GLY A 613 15.64 18.03 -19.79
C GLY A 613 15.56 16.50 -19.92
N ILE A 614 14.33 16.00 -19.99
CA ILE A 614 14.00 14.57 -19.86
C ILE A 614 14.61 13.74 -20.99
N LYS A 615 14.45 14.18 -22.25
CA LYS A 615 14.79 13.37 -23.42
C LYS A 615 16.28 13.03 -23.48
N GLU A 616 17.13 14.04 -23.34
CA GLU A 616 18.58 13.86 -23.38
C GLU A 616 19.08 13.03 -22.19
N THR A 617 18.43 13.18 -21.02
CA THR A 617 18.74 12.37 -19.84
C THR A 617 18.46 10.89 -20.05
N VAL A 618 17.33 10.53 -20.68
CA VAL A 618 17.01 9.13 -20.99
C VAL A 618 18.03 8.54 -21.96
N VAL A 619 18.38 9.29 -23.01
CA VAL A 619 19.36 8.84 -24.00
C VAL A 619 20.73 8.64 -23.35
N LEU A 620 21.16 9.59 -22.52
CA LEU A 620 22.41 9.50 -21.77
C LEU A 620 22.43 8.28 -20.85
N ALA A 621 21.33 8.01 -20.13
CA ALA A 621 21.23 6.87 -19.23
C ALA A 621 21.34 5.53 -19.96
N ASP A 622 20.67 5.37 -21.11
CA ASP A 622 20.79 4.18 -21.96
C ASP A 622 22.24 4.01 -22.49
N GLN A 623 22.86 5.09 -22.96
CA GLN A 623 24.26 5.03 -23.45
C GLN A 623 25.26 4.72 -22.35
N LEU A 624 25.09 5.29 -21.14
CA LEU A 624 25.90 4.97 -19.97
C LEU A 624 25.79 3.50 -19.60
N MET A 625 24.57 2.93 -19.67
CA MET A 625 24.34 1.52 -19.45
C MET A 625 25.09 0.66 -20.46
N TYR A 626 24.93 0.93 -21.76
CA TYR A 626 25.59 0.16 -22.82
C TYR A 626 27.12 0.25 -22.74
N LEU A 627 27.67 1.46 -22.54
CA LEU A 627 29.10 1.68 -22.39
C LEU A 627 29.64 0.99 -21.14
N GLY A 628 28.94 1.10 -20.00
CA GLY A 628 29.34 0.49 -18.74
C GLY A 628 29.37 -1.03 -18.83
N PHE A 629 28.36 -1.69 -19.40
CA PHE A 629 28.39 -3.14 -19.59
C PHE A 629 29.52 -3.59 -20.52
N ARG A 630 29.68 -2.93 -21.68
CA ARG A 630 30.77 -3.25 -22.62
C ARG A 630 32.15 -3.08 -21.97
N SER A 631 32.30 -2.04 -21.16
CA SER A 631 33.55 -1.72 -20.47
C SER A 631 33.83 -2.67 -19.32
N ALA A 632 32.80 -3.07 -18.55
CA ALA A 632 32.92 -4.07 -17.50
C ALA A 632 33.39 -5.42 -18.05
N THR A 633 32.81 -5.88 -19.16
CA THR A 633 33.24 -7.13 -19.82
C THR A 633 34.70 -7.03 -20.30
N LYS A 634 35.11 -5.89 -20.88
CA LYS A 634 36.50 -5.69 -21.32
C LYS A 634 37.49 -5.57 -20.16
N ALA A 635 37.06 -5.00 -19.04
CA ALA A 635 37.90 -4.86 -17.85
C ALA A 635 38.22 -6.23 -17.23
N GLY A 636 37.37 -7.24 -17.44
CA GLY A 636 37.62 -8.60 -16.99
C GLY A 636 37.77 -8.72 -15.47
N VAL A 637 37.10 -7.84 -14.71
CA VAL A 637 37.19 -7.82 -13.24
C VAL A 637 36.63 -9.15 -12.70
N SER A 638 37.45 -9.84 -11.91
CA SER A 638 37.13 -11.11 -11.28
C SER A 638 37.52 -11.04 -9.81
N ILE A 639 36.93 -11.89 -8.97
CA ILE A 639 37.28 -11.99 -7.56
C ILE A 639 37.98 -13.33 -7.32
N GLY A 640 39.21 -13.28 -6.86
CA GLY A 640 39.98 -14.42 -6.36
C GLY A 640 40.06 -14.45 -4.82
N LEU A 641 40.52 -15.57 -4.28
CA LEU A 641 40.82 -15.69 -2.84
C LEU A 641 42.01 -14.80 -2.43
N GLU A 642 42.97 -14.60 -3.35
CA GLU A 642 44.16 -13.80 -3.11
C GLU A 642 43.86 -12.30 -2.99
N ASP A 643 42.80 -11.83 -3.66
CA ASP A 643 42.34 -10.44 -3.60
C ASP A 643 41.90 -10.02 -2.18
N MET A 644 41.51 -10.98 -1.34
CA MET A 644 41.06 -10.74 0.04
C MET A 644 42.24 -10.59 1.01
N VAL A 645 43.12 -9.61 0.81
CA VAL A 645 44.40 -9.48 1.55
C VAL A 645 44.19 -9.29 3.07
N VAL A 646 44.65 -10.26 3.86
CA VAL A 646 44.65 -10.15 5.34
C VAL A 646 45.80 -9.24 5.77
N PRO A 647 45.57 -8.23 6.63
CA PRO A 647 46.62 -7.32 7.06
C PRO A 647 47.65 -8.04 7.94
N LYS A 648 48.94 -7.86 7.62
CA LYS A 648 50.06 -8.45 8.37
C LYS A 648 50.09 -8.02 9.84
N GLY A 649 49.62 -6.80 10.14
CA GLY A 649 49.54 -6.26 11.50
C GLY A 649 48.39 -6.83 12.36
N LYS A 650 47.51 -7.68 11.80
CA LYS A 650 46.33 -8.21 12.50
C LYS A 650 46.69 -8.95 13.79
N SER A 651 47.63 -9.90 13.73
CA SER A 651 48.00 -10.71 14.88
C SER A 651 48.53 -9.85 16.03
N ALA A 652 49.39 -8.88 15.73
CA ALA A 652 49.94 -7.96 16.72
C ALA A 652 48.85 -7.13 17.44
N ILE A 653 47.81 -6.68 16.71
CA ILE A 653 46.69 -5.93 17.32
C ILE A 653 45.86 -6.83 18.23
N ILE A 654 45.59 -8.07 17.81
CA ILE A 654 44.84 -9.05 18.61
C ILE A 654 45.64 -9.40 19.88
N ASP A 655 46.92 -9.73 19.76
CA ASP A 655 47.78 -10.08 20.90
C ASP A 655 47.89 -8.92 21.90
N SER A 656 47.94 -7.67 21.44
CA SER A 656 47.92 -6.48 22.30
C SER A 656 46.60 -6.36 23.05
N SER A 657 45.48 -6.57 22.36
CA SER A 657 44.14 -6.44 22.93
C SER A 657 43.85 -7.57 23.94
N GLU A 658 44.31 -8.79 23.66
CA GLU A 658 44.19 -9.92 24.60
C GLU A 658 44.98 -9.68 25.89
N LYS A 659 46.15 -9.05 25.81
CA LYS A 659 46.92 -8.64 27.01
C LYS A 659 46.16 -7.59 27.82
N GLU A 660 45.62 -6.56 27.18
CA GLU A 660 44.80 -5.56 27.88
C GLU A 660 43.58 -6.18 28.57
N VAL A 661 42.89 -7.11 27.90
CA VAL A 661 41.75 -7.85 28.50
C VAL A 661 42.19 -8.69 29.69
N LYS A 662 43.37 -9.32 29.61
CA LYS A 662 43.94 -10.09 30.72
C LYS A 662 44.28 -9.19 31.92
N ASP A 663 44.86 -8.02 31.68
CA ASP A 663 45.15 -7.04 32.74
C ASP A 663 43.86 -6.57 33.45
N ILE A 664 42.79 -6.34 32.70
CA ILE A 664 41.47 -6.01 33.27
C ILE A 664 40.87 -7.19 34.06
N GLN A 665 41.08 -8.42 33.60
CA GLN A 665 40.65 -9.62 34.30
C GLN A 665 41.43 -9.80 35.63
N ASP A 666 42.73 -9.51 35.64
CA ASP A 666 43.57 -9.55 36.83
C ASP A 666 43.16 -8.47 37.84
N GLN A 667 42.82 -7.25 37.37
CA GLN A 667 42.26 -6.19 38.21
C GLN A 667 40.91 -6.61 38.83
N TYR A 668 40.05 -7.29 38.06
CA TYR A 668 38.79 -7.83 38.57
C TYR A 668 39.01 -8.92 39.63
N SER A 669 39.96 -9.84 39.40
CA SER A 669 40.31 -10.88 40.38
C SER A 669 40.87 -10.31 41.69
N SER A 670 41.51 -9.13 41.61
CA SER A 670 42.04 -8.39 42.75
C SER A 670 40.98 -7.49 43.44
N GLY A 671 39.75 -7.43 42.92
CA GLY A 671 38.65 -6.64 43.46
C GLY A 671 38.72 -5.13 43.17
N LEU A 672 39.57 -4.69 42.23
CA LEU A 672 39.76 -3.27 41.87
C LEU A 672 38.66 -2.70 40.96
N VAL A 673 37.94 -3.57 40.24
CA VAL A 673 36.87 -3.20 39.29
C VAL A 673 35.65 -4.08 39.52
N THR A 674 34.48 -3.54 39.27
CA THR A 674 33.22 -4.30 39.32
C THR A 674 33.00 -5.13 38.06
N GLU A 675 32.09 -6.12 38.11
CA GLU A 675 31.80 -6.99 36.95
C GLU A 675 31.24 -6.20 35.75
N GLY A 676 30.38 -5.21 36.01
CA GLY A 676 29.82 -4.35 34.97
C GLY A 676 30.88 -3.46 34.30
N GLU A 677 31.79 -2.86 35.09
CA GLU A 677 32.91 -2.07 34.55
C GLU A 677 33.90 -2.94 33.78
N ARG A 678 34.19 -4.15 34.27
CA ARG A 678 35.00 -5.15 33.56
C ARG A 678 34.39 -5.45 32.19
N TYR A 679 33.10 -5.78 32.15
CA TYR A 679 32.39 -6.10 30.92
C TYR A 679 32.44 -4.94 29.90
N ASN A 680 32.12 -3.71 30.33
CA ASN A 680 32.14 -2.54 29.44
C ASN A 680 33.54 -2.25 28.91
N LYS A 681 34.57 -2.31 29.76
CA LYS A 681 35.97 -2.13 29.33
C LYS A 681 36.41 -3.18 28.33
N VAL A 682 36.06 -4.46 28.54
CA VAL A 682 36.39 -5.54 27.60
C VAL A 682 35.72 -5.31 26.24
N VAL A 683 34.43 -4.92 26.24
CA VAL A 683 33.70 -4.57 25.01
C VAL A 683 34.36 -3.40 24.28
N ASP A 684 34.76 -2.35 25.00
CA ASP A 684 35.41 -1.16 24.43
C ASP A 684 36.78 -1.49 23.81
N ILE A 685 37.61 -2.30 24.49
CA ILE A 685 38.90 -2.77 23.99
C ILE A 685 38.71 -3.50 22.66
N TRP A 686 37.79 -4.46 22.61
CA TRP A 686 37.54 -5.22 21.40
C TRP A 686 36.90 -4.40 20.26
N SER A 687 36.07 -3.41 20.59
CA SER A 687 35.53 -2.49 19.59
C SER A 687 36.65 -1.65 18.96
N ARG A 688 37.55 -1.10 19.78
CA ARG A 688 38.72 -0.34 19.32
C ARG A 688 39.67 -1.20 18.48
N ALA A 689 39.96 -2.42 18.93
CA ALA A 689 40.78 -3.37 18.18
C ALA A 689 40.19 -3.67 16.80
N ASN A 690 38.86 -3.84 16.72
CA ASN A 690 38.16 -4.09 15.47
C ASN A 690 38.29 -2.92 14.49
N GLU A 691 38.18 -1.68 14.97
CA GLU A 691 38.36 -0.48 14.17
C GLU A 691 39.81 -0.32 13.68
N GLN A 692 40.79 -0.60 14.55
CA GLN A 692 42.21 -0.57 14.17
C GLN A 692 42.53 -1.60 13.08
N VAL A 693 42.06 -2.84 13.23
CA VAL A 693 42.23 -3.89 12.20
C VAL A 693 41.56 -3.46 10.88
N ALA A 694 40.37 -2.86 10.96
CA ALA A 694 39.67 -2.37 9.77
C ALA A 694 40.44 -1.26 9.04
N LYS A 695 41.02 -0.32 9.79
CA LYS A 695 41.81 0.78 9.23
C LYS A 695 43.07 0.26 8.54
N VAL A 696 43.85 -0.59 9.21
CA VAL A 696 45.08 -1.18 8.65
C VAL A 696 44.77 -2.03 7.41
N MET A 697 43.65 -2.74 7.41
CA MET A 697 43.20 -3.49 6.23
C MET A 697 42.90 -2.57 5.05
N MET A 698 42.14 -1.48 5.27
CA MET A 698 41.75 -0.57 4.19
C MET A 698 42.96 0.21 3.63
N GLU A 699 43.90 0.61 4.48
CA GLU A 699 45.15 1.24 4.05
C GLU A 699 46.00 0.26 3.23
N GLY A 700 46.14 -0.99 3.71
CA GLY A 700 46.90 -2.02 3.00
C GLY A 700 46.26 -2.51 1.70
N LEU A 701 44.95 -2.39 1.55
CA LEU A 701 44.21 -2.74 0.33
C LEU A 701 44.08 -1.55 -0.65
N GLY A 702 44.15 -0.32 -0.14
CA GLY A 702 43.84 0.88 -0.91
C GLY A 702 45.01 1.43 -1.74
N GLU A 703 46.25 1.10 -1.37
CA GLU A 703 47.46 1.60 -2.02
C GLU A 703 48.33 0.44 -2.54
N GLU A 704 48.89 0.61 -3.73
CA GLU A 704 49.87 -0.29 -4.35
C GLU A 704 51.11 0.52 -4.78
N ASP A 705 52.29 -0.06 -4.61
CA ASP A 705 53.55 0.56 -5.05
C ASP A 705 53.76 0.31 -6.55
N THR A 706 53.92 1.39 -7.32
CA THR A 706 54.17 1.35 -8.78
C THR A 706 55.42 2.16 -9.14
N ILE A 707 56.03 1.86 -10.28
CA ILE A 707 57.21 2.58 -10.78
C ILE A 707 56.75 3.67 -11.76
N ASP A 708 57.10 4.92 -11.48
CA ASP A 708 56.83 6.04 -12.37
C ASP A 708 57.70 6.03 -13.64
N ALA A 709 57.48 7.00 -14.55
CA ALA A 709 58.25 7.11 -15.79
C ALA A 709 59.73 7.51 -15.55
N GLU A 710 60.07 8.02 -14.36
CA GLU A 710 61.41 8.47 -13.96
C GLU A 710 62.18 7.39 -13.16
N GLY A 711 61.52 6.27 -12.84
CA GLY A 711 62.09 5.13 -12.11
C GLY A 711 61.89 5.17 -10.60
N ASN A 712 61.13 6.14 -10.06
CA ASN A 712 60.84 6.23 -8.63
C ASN A 712 59.62 5.38 -8.25
N THR A 713 59.64 4.84 -7.03
CA THR A 713 58.48 4.14 -6.45
C THR A 713 57.46 5.16 -5.96
N VAL A 714 56.29 5.18 -6.60
CA VAL A 714 55.17 6.06 -6.26
C VAL A 714 53.98 5.18 -5.86
N LYS A 715 53.28 5.59 -4.80
CA LYS A 715 52.04 4.94 -4.38
C LYS A 715 50.90 5.32 -5.30
N GLU A 716 50.24 4.34 -5.90
CA GLU A 716 48.99 4.52 -6.62
C GLU A 716 47.84 3.84 -5.89
N LYS A 717 46.60 4.27 -6.18
CA LYS A 717 45.43 3.55 -5.68
C LYS A 717 45.43 2.12 -6.23
N SER A 718 45.16 1.14 -5.38
CA SER A 718 45.16 -0.27 -5.77
C SER A 718 44.17 -0.56 -6.90
N PHE A 719 44.55 -1.47 -7.79
CA PHE A 719 43.68 -2.04 -8.82
C PHE A 719 43.07 -3.39 -8.42
N ASN A 720 43.17 -3.76 -7.14
CA ASN A 720 42.51 -4.93 -6.58
C ASN A 720 40.99 -4.86 -6.83
N SER A 721 40.42 -5.96 -7.32
CA SER A 721 39.01 -6.07 -7.68
C SER A 721 38.05 -5.75 -6.53
N ILE A 722 38.34 -6.22 -5.32
CA ILE A 722 37.50 -6.00 -4.14
C ILE A 722 37.52 -4.54 -3.74
N PHE A 723 38.70 -3.91 -3.78
CA PHE A 723 38.84 -2.48 -3.53
C PHE A 723 38.07 -1.66 -4.57
N MET A 724 38.23 -1.98 -5.85
CA MET A 724 37.51 -1.30 -6.94
C MET A 724 35.98 -1.40 -6.78
N MET A 725 35.46 -2.56 -6.37
CA MET A 725 34.02 -2.76 -6.15
C MET A 725 33.47 -1.87 -5.03
N ALA A 726 34.21 -1.71 -3.92
CA ALA A 726 33.80 -0.87 -2.81
C ALA A 726 34.05 0.63 -3.05
N ASP A 727 35.21 1.03 -3.59
CA ASP A 727 35.53 2.44 -3.85
C ASP A 727 34.62 3.05 -4.93
N SER A 728 34.29 2.27 -5.97
CA SER A 728 33.33 2.70 -6.98
C SER A 728 31.90 2.87 -6.44
N GLY A 729 31.58 2.25 -5.30
CA GLY A 729 30.22 2.15 -4.77
C GLY A 729 29.31 1.24 -5.59
N ALA A 730 29.87 0.39 -6.46
CA ALA A 730 29.13 -0.56 -7.28
C ALA A 730 28.47 -1.64 -6.41
N ARG A 731 29.27 -2.31 -5.57
CA ARG A 731 28.81 -3.35 -4.65
C ARG A 731 29.84 -3.57 -3.55
N GLY A 732 29.38 -3.78 -2.33
CA GLY A 732 30.27 -3.97 -1.18
C GLY A 732 30.42 -2.70 -0.37
N SER A 733 30.53 -2.84 0.95
CA SER A 733 30.89 -1.77 1.87
C SER A 733 32.20 -2.11 2.58
N ALA A 734 32.91 -1.11 3.09
CA ALA A 734 34.10 -1.31 3.92
C ALA A 734 33.81 -2.26 5.11
N ALA A 735 32.59 -2.21 5.67
CA ALA A 735 32.14 -3.11 6.73
C ALA A 735 32.08 -4.58 6.29
N GLN A 736 31.69 -4.88 5.05
CA GLN A 736 31.68 -6.23 4.49
C GLN A 736 33.09 -6.72 4.15
N ILE A 737 33.93 -5.85 3.56
CA ILE A 737 35.35 -6.18 3.29
C ILE A 737 36.08 -6.50 4.59
N ARG A 738 35.81 -5.73 5.66
CA ARG A 738 36.33 -6.01 7.01
C ARG A 738 36.00 -7.42 7.49
N GLN A 739 34.80 -7.93 7.23
CA GLN A 739 34.43 -9.29 7.62
C GLN A 739 35.12 -10.38 6.78
N LEU A 740 35.50 -10.06 5.54
CA LEU A 740 36.21 -10.99 4.65
C LEU A 740 37.68 -11.14 5.02
N ALA A 741 38.39 -10.02 5.24
CA ALA A 741 39.85 -10.01 5.40
C ALA A 741 40.36 -9.49 6.76
N GLY A 742 39.56 -8.72 7.51
CA GLY A 742 39.91 -8.21 8.83
C GLY A 742 39.61 -9.21 9.94
N MET A 743 38.80 -8.80 10.91
CA MET A 743 38.12 -9.67 11.87
C MET A 743 36.62 -9.34 11.87
N ARG A 744 35.78 -10.30 12.26
CA ARG A 744 34.33 -10.07 12.27
C ARG A 744 33.89 -9.25 13.49
N GLY A 745 34.59 -9.41 14.62
CA GLY A 745 34.39 -8.63 15.84
C GLY A 745 33.26 -9.15 16.72
N LEU A 746 32.66 -8.24 17.49
CA LEU A 746 31.66 -8.54 18.51
C LEU A 746 30.29 -8.88 17.91
N MET A 747 29.58 -9.83 18.52
CA MET A 747 28.24 -10.26 18.11
C MET A 747 27.22 -10.00 19.22
N ALA A 748 26.02 -9.58 18.84
CA ALA A 748 24.91 -9.39 19.77
C ALA A 748 24.12 -10.70 19.99
N LYS A 749 23.75 -10.95 21.25
CA LYS A 749 22.78 -11.97 21.64
C LYS A 749 21.36 -11.57 21.19
N PRO A 750 20.40 -12.50 21.18
CA PRO A 750 19.00 -12.17 20.92
C PRO A 750 18.43 -11.07 21.83
N ASP A 751 18.92 -10.99 23.07
CA ASP A 751 18.50 -9.99 24.06
C ASP A 751 19.07 -8.59 23.77
N GLY A 752 20.05 -8.46 22.86
CA GLY A 752 20.72 -7.20 22.52
C GLY A 752 22.03 -6.97 23.28
N SER A 753 22.32 -7.74 24.33
CA SER A 753 23.63 -7.71 24.98
C SER A 753 24.73 -8.23 24.05
N ILE A 754 25.92 -7.65 24.15
CA ILE A 754 27.08 -8.03 23.33
C ILE A 754 27.79 -9.21 23.98
N ILE A 755 28.23 -10.19 23.18
CA ILE A 755 29.06 -11.29 23.66
C ILE A 755 30.48 -10.74 23.84
N GLU A 756 31.04 -10.86 25.05
CA GLU A 756 32.37 -10.34 25.39
C GLU A 756 33.50 -11.01 24.60
N THR A 757 33.29 -12.25 24.15
CA THR A 757 34.23 -12.97 23.28
C THR A 757 33.97 -12.61 21.81
N PRO A 758 34.89 -11.88 21.14
CA PRO A 758 34.74 -11.53 19.74
C PRO A 758 35.07 -12.72 18.81
N ILE A 759 34.69 -12.59 17.56
CA ILE A 759 35.17 -13.45 16.47
C ILE A 759 36.42 -12.80 15.86
N THR A 760 37.59 -13.31 16.22
CA THR A 760 38.90 -12.86 15.73
C THR A 760 39.21 -13.34 14.30
N ALA A 761 38.63 -14.47 13.91
CA ALA A 761 38.72 -15.00 12.56
C ALA A 761 37.93 -14.17 11.54
N ASN A 762 38.23 -14.39 10.27
CA ASN A 762 37.51 -13.82 9.13
C ASN A 762 37.02 -14.94 8.19
N PHE A 763 36.24 -14.58 7.17
CA PHE A 763 35.72 -15.57 6.22
C PHE A 763 36.81 -16.20 5.33
N ARG A 764 37.94 -15.53 5.11
CA ARG A 764 39.08 -16.09 4.36
C ARG A 764 39.80 -17.19 5.14
N GLU A 765 40.01 -16.99 6.43
CA GLU A 765 40.67 -17.93 7.35
C GLU A 765 39.73 -19.08 7.74
N GLY A 766 38.42 -18.83 7.75
CA GLY A 766 37.39 -19.75 8.24
C GLY A 766 37.09 -19.54 9.73
N LEU A 767 35.89 -19.91 10.15
CA LEU A 767 35.45 -19.78 11.54
C LEU A 767 35.47 -21.15 12.22
N ASP A 768 35.85 -21.18 13.49
CA ASP A 768 35.66 -22.38 14.33
C ASP A 768 34.17 -22.62 14.65
N VAL A 769 33.87 -23.78 15.24
CA VAL A 769 32.47 -24.17 15.54
C VAL A 769 31.80 -23.20 16.53
N LEU A 770 32.54 -22.69 17.52
CA LEU A 770 31.99 -21.79 18.55
C LEU A 770 31.72 -20.39 17.99
N GLN A 771 32.67 -19.83 17.25
CA GLN A 771 32.55 -18.56 16.54
C GLN A 771 31.43 -18.60 15.51
N TYR A 772 31.31 -19.70 14.76
CA TYR A 772 30.22 -19.88 13.83
C TYR A 772 28.86 -19.95 14.55
N PHE A 773 28.79 -20.70 15.66
CA PHE A 773 27.58 -20.78 16.49
C PHE A 773 27.17 -19.40 17.04
N ILE A 774 28.11 -18.64 17.60
CA ILE A 774 27.89 -17.27 18.09
C ILE A 774 27.32 -16.37 16.99
N SER A 775 27.86 -16.48 15.77
CA SER A 775 27.39 -15.76 14.59
C SER A 775 25.92 -16.04 14.23
N THR A 776 25.42 -17.25 14.52
CA THR A 776 24.05 -17.64 14.13
C THR A 776 22.97 -16.84 14.85
N HIS A 777 23.22 -16.37 16.08
CA HIS A 777 22.26 -15.58 16.84
C HIS A 777 21.93 -14.26 16.13
N GLY A 778 22.95 -13.50 15.74
CA GLY A 778 22.79 -12.24 15.02
C GLY A 778 22.15 -12.43 13.65
N ALA A 779 22.58 -13.45 12.89
CA ALA A 779 22.03 -13.75 11.57
C ALA A 779 20.54 -14.12 11.63
N ARG A 780 20.15 -15.02 12.54
CA ARG A 780 18.76 -15.44 12.71
C ARG A 780 17.87 -14.29 13.16
N LYS A 781 18.33 -13.47 14.11
CA LYS A 781 17.59 -12.28 14.57
C LYS A 781 17.39 -11.29 13.43
N GLY A 782 18.43 -11.01 12.64
CA GLY A 782 18.31 -10.12 11.47
C GLY A 782 17.28 -10.60 10.45
N LEU A 783 17.26 -11.90 10.14
CA LEU A 783 16.26 -12.49 9.24
C LEU A 783 14.84 -12.42 9.82
N ALA A 784 14.67 -12.75 11.09
CA ALA A 784 13.37 -12.70 11.77
C ALA A 784 12.84 -11.25 11.86
N ASP A 785 13.69 -10.29 12.22
CA ASP A 785 13.33 -8.88 12.33
C ASP A 785 12.93 -8.31 10.97
N THR A 786 13.64 -8.67 9.90
CA THR A 786 13.30 -8.24 8.53
C THR A 786 11.92 -8.75 8.12
N ALA A 787 11.61 -10.02 8.42
CA ALA A 787 10.30 -10.61 8.14
C ALA A 787 9.17 -9.93 8.95
N LEU A 788 9.40 -9.62 10.23
CA LEU A 788 8.42 -8.94 11.08
C LEU A 788 8.22 -7.46 10.72
N LYS A 789 9.30 -6.73 10.44
CA LYS A 789 9.25 -5.30 10.08
C LYS A 789 8.51 -5.04 8.76
N THR A 790 8.55 -5.99 7.84
CA THR A 790 7.84 -5.91 6.55
C THR A 790 6.32 -5.68 6.75
N ALA A 791 5.70 -6.35 7.72
CA ALA A 791 4.28 -6.16 8.02
C ALA A 791 3.98 -4.79 8.64
N ASN A 792 4.87 -4.29 9.50
CA ASN A 792 4.71 -3.01 10.19
C ASN A 792 4.85 -1.83 9.23
N SER A 793 5.80 -1.86 8.30
CA SER A 793 6.00 -0.81 7.30
C SER A 793 4.76 -0.63 6.41
N GLY A 794 4.20 -1.74 5.89
CA GLY A 794 2.97 -1.70 5.10
C GLY A 794 1.76 -1.21 5.91
N TYR A 795 1.71 -1.52 7.20
CA TYR A 795 0.65 -1.04 8.09
C TYR A 795 0.74 0.46 8.37
N LEU A 796 1.95 0.99 8.61
CA LEU A 796 2.18 2.42 8.80
C LEU A 796 1.82 3.20 7.53
N THR A 797 2.31 2.75 6.38
CA THR A 797 2.01 3.35 5.08
C THR A 797 0.51 3.44 4.85
N ARG A 798 -0.21 2.35 5.14
CA ARG A 798 -1.68 2.34 5.07
C ARG A 798 -2.31 3.38 6.00
N ARG A 799 -1.87 3.49 7.26
CA ARG A 799 -2.42 4.48 8.19
C ARG A 799 -2.19 5.92 7.70
N LEU A 800 -1.03 6.19 7.11
CA LEU A 800 -0.71 7.48 6.53
C LEU A 800 -1.62 7.79 5.34
N VAL A 801 -1.83 6.82 4.44
CA VAL A 801 -2.78 6.95 3.33
C VAL A 801 -4.21 7.16 3.85
N ASP A 802 -4.67 6.36 4.81
CA ASP A 802 -6.03 6.47 5.38
C ASP A 802 -6.30 7.89 5.97
N VAL A 803 -5.26 8.63 6.39
CA VAL A 803 -5.38 10.01 6.91
C VAL A 803 -5.23 11.07 5.81
N ALA A 804 -4.36 10.85 4.82
CA ALA A 804 -4.00 11.84 3.82
C ALA A 804 -4.65 11.63 2.43
N GLN A 805 -5.49 10.61 2.25
CA GLN A 805 -6.04 10.22 0.94
C GLN A 805 -6.87 11.33 0.27
N ASP A 806 -7.62 12.12 1.05
CA ASP A 806 -8.49 13.17 0.51
C ASP A 806 -7.75 14.50 0.29
N LEU A 807 -6.45 14.58 0.62
CA LEU A 807 -5.64 15.77 0.46
C LEU A 807 -5.18 15.88 -1.00
N VAL A 808 -5.72 16.87 -1.71
CA VAL A 808 -5.44 17.13 -3.13
C VAL A 808 -5.06 18.60 -3.32
N VAL A 809 -4.20 18.89 -4.32
CA VAL A 809 -3.93 20.26 -4.74
C VAL A 809 -5.13 20.78 -5.51
N SER A 810 -5.88 21.72 -4.93
CA SER A 810 -7.18 22.17 -5.45
C SER A 810 -7.17 23.57 -6.06
N MET A 811 -6.17 24.39 -5.72
CA MET A 811 -6.04 25.77 -6.19
C MET A 811 -4.57 26.18 -6.36
N VAL A 812 -4.32 27.32 -6.99
CA VAL A 812 -2.94 27.80 -7.27
C VAL A 812 -2.34 28.53 -6.06
N ASP A 813 -2.94 29.64 -5.63
CA ASP A 813 -2.47 30.44 -4.48
C ASP A 813 -3.61 30.66 -3.48
N CYS A 814 -3.41 30.33 -2.21
CA CYS A 814 -4.37 30.60 -1.14
C CYS A 814 -4.32 32.05 -0.64
N GLY A 815 -3.29 32.82 -1.02
CA GLY A 815 -3.10 34.21 -0.61
C GLY A 815 -2.44 34.40 0.76
N SER A 816 -2.22 33.32 1.53
CA SER A 816 -1.67 33.43 2.89
C SER A 816 -0.22 33.95 2.92
N GLU A 817 0.07 34.88 3.82
CA GLU A 817 1.43 35.34 4.12
C GLU A 817 2.09 34.51 5.23
N GLY A 818 1.33 33.58 5.84
CA GLY A 818 1.81 32.68 6.88
C GLY A 818 2.78 31.62 6.35
N GLY A 819 3.94 31.53 6.98
CA GLY A 819 4.99 30.58 6.64
C GLY A 819 5.63 29.93 7.85
N LEU A 820 6.60 29.04 7.59
CA LEU A 820 7.50 28.48 8.60
C LEU A 820 8.91 29.02 8.33
N THR A 821 9.57 29.50 9.39
CA THR A 821 10.98 29.86 9.31
C THR A 821 11.82 28.58 9.28
N LEU A 822 12.60 28.40 8.21
CA LEU A 822 13.54 27.30 8.07
C LEU A 822 14.96 27.78 8.32
N THR A 823 15.71 26.97 9.08
CA THR A 823 17.12 27.14 9.42
C THR A 823 17.88 25.84 9.11
N PRO A 824 19.21 25.86 8.98
CA PRO A 824 20.01 24.64 8.89
C PRO A 824 19.82 23.78 10.16
N ILE A 825 19.87 22.45 10.01
CA ILE A 825 19.78 21.53 11.14
C ILE A 825 21.20 21.27 11.66
N ILE A 826 21.47 21.73 12.88
CA ILE A 826 22.77 21.59 13.54
C ILE A 826 22.59 20.61 14.71
N GLU A 827 23.25 19.45 14.65
CA GLU A 827 23.30 18.48 15.75
C GLU A 827 24.75 18.32 16.22
N GLY A 828 25.03 18.58 17.50
CA GLY A 828 26.36 18.35 18.08
C GLY A 828 27.49 19.24 17.55
N GLY A 829 27.18 20.31 16.80
CA GLY A 829 28.15 21.23 16.19
C GLY A 829 28.38 21.02 14.70
N ASP A 830 27.89 19.91 14.14
CA ASP A 830 27.95 19.63 12.71
C ASP A 830 26.62 20.00 12.03
N VAL A 831 26.71 20.60 10.84
CA VAL A 831 25.53 20.86 9.99
C VAL A 831 25.12 19.54 9.34
N VAL A 832 24.05 18.93 9.85
CA VAL A 832 23.51 17.66 9.31
C VAL A 832 22.83 17.90 7.97
N MET A 833 22.12 19.03 7.83
CA MET A 833 21.44 19.41 6.60
C MET A 833 21.54 20.92 6.38
N PRO A 834 22.12 21.36 5.25
CA PRO A 834 22.27 22.77 4.94
C PRO A 834 20.90 23.41 4.62
N LEU A 835 20.84 24.75 4.71
CA LEU A 835 19.61 25.48 4.40
C LEU A 835 19.20 25.28 2.94
N SER A 836 20.16 25.28 2.02
CA SER A 836 19.97 25.11 0.57
C SER A 836 19.15 23.87 0.21
N GLU A 837 19.51 22.71 0.78
CA GLU A 837 18.78 21.46 0.57
C GLU A 837 17.37 21.49 1.18
N ARG A 838 17.16 22.20 2.30
CA ARG A 838 15.83 22.29 2.94
C ARG A 838 14.85 23.19 2.21
N VAL A 839 15.35 24.27 1.60
CA VAL A 839 14.53 25.30 0.95
C VAL A 839 14.32 25.07 -0.54
N LEU A 840 15.15 24.24 -1.19
CA LEU A 840 15.02 23.92 -2.61
C LEU A 840 13.61 23.46 -2.98
N GLY A 841 13.03 24.07 -4.03
CA GLY A 841 11.69 23.77 -4.52
C GLY A 841 10.55 24.28 -3.63
N ARG A 842 10.83 25.07 -2.59
CA ARG A 842 9.81 25.75 -1.78
C ARG A 842 9.56 27.18 -2.28
N VAL A 843 8.40 27.72 -1.91
CA VAL A 843 8.02 29.10 -2.23
C VAL A 843 8.26 29.99 -1.01
N VAL A 844 8.93 31.11 -1.23
CA VAL A 844 9.22 32.11 -0.19
C VAL A 844 7.94 32.86 0.20
N SER A 845 7.71 33.09 1.49
CA SER A 845 6.53 33.81 1.99
C SER A 845 6.72 35.33 2.02
N ALA A 846 7.91 35.80 2.37
CA ALA A 846 8.27 37.21 2.48
C ALA A 846 9.54 37.53 1.68
N ASP A 847 9.78 38.81 1.37
CA ASP A 847 10.99 39.21 0.65
C ASP A 847 12.24 38.85 1.44
N VAL A 848 13.22 38.22 0.76
CA VAL A 848 14.51 37.87 1.34
C VAL A 848 15.49 38.98 1.03
N LEU A 849 16.01 39.61 2.07
CA LEU A 849 16.98 40.70 1.98
C LEU A 849 18.41 40.16 2.03
N ASP A 850 19.34 40.93 1.45
CA ASP A 850 20.78 40.72 1.62
C ASP A 850 21.21 40.87 3.10
N GLY A 851 22.39 40.39 3.48
CA GLY A 851 22.90 40.45 4.86
C GLY A 851 23.01 41.87 5.42
N ALA A 852 23.04 42.90 4.55
CA ALA A 852 22.99 44.32 4.92
C ALA A 852 21.56 44.90 5.02
N GLY A 853 20.53 44.16 4.58
CA GLY A 853 19.12 44.57 4.67
C GLY A 853 18.63 45.57 3.63
N GLU A 854 19.47 46.03 2.71
CA GLU A 854 19.13 47.12 1.77
C GLU A 854 18.57 46.66 0.42
N LYS A 855 18.87 45.42 0.00
CA LYS A 855 18.51 44.88 -1.32
C LYS A 855 17.69 43.60 -1.19
N VAL A 856 16.57 43.54 -1.90
CA VAL A 856 15.78 42.31 -2.06
C VAL A 856 16.51 41.37 -3.01
N LEU A 857 16.93 40.20 -2.50
CA LEU A 857 17.55 39.14 -3.28
C LEU A 857 16.50 38.27 -3.97
N VAL A 858 15.49 37.83 -3.21
CA VAL A 858 14.40 36.99 -3.70
C VAL A 858 13.06 37.60 -3.27
N PRO A 859 12.18 37.98 -4.20
CA PRO A 859 10.88 38.52 -3.84
C PRO A 859 9.96 37.43 -3.27
N ALA A 860 8.98 37.84 -2.47
CA ALA A 860 7.94 36.98 -1.95
C ALA A 860 7.21 36.24 -3.09
N LYS A 861 6.71 35.04 -2.78
CA LYS A 861 6.02 34.13 -3.71
C LYS A 861 6.87 33.58 -4.86
N THR A 862 8.20 33.70 -4.77
CA THR A 862 9.12 33.09 -5.74
C THR A 862 9.41 31.64 -5.36
N LEU A 863 9.41 30.75 -6.36
CA LEU A 863 9.84 29.37 -6.20
C LEU A 863 11.38 29.32 -6.20
N LEU A 864 11.97 28.69 -5.20
CA LEU A 864 13.41 28.54 -5.09
C LEU A 864 13.92 27.45 -6.03
N ASP A 865 14.65 27.86 -7.06
CA ASP A 865 15.40 26.99 -7.97
C ASP A 865 16.87 26.87 -7.52
N GLU A 866 17.64 26.06 -8.23
CA GLU A 866 19.05 25.81 -7.92
C GLU A 866 19.92 27.06 -8.01
N GLY A 867 19.62 27.97 -8.96
CA GLY A 867 20.38 29.22 -9.16
C GLY A 867 20.12 30.21 -8.03
N LEU A 868 18.87 30.37 -7.62
CA LEU A 868 18.47 31.20 -6.50
C LEU A 868 19.00 30.64 -5.18
N VAL A 869 19.01 29.32 -5.01
CA VAL A 869 19.58 28.69 -3.81
C VAL A 869 21.10 28.91 -3.73
N ALA A 870 21.83 28.83 -4.85
CA ALA A 870 23.25 29.18 -4.88
C ALA A 870 23.48 30.66 -4.51
N LEU A 871 22.62 31.57 -5.01
CA LEU A 871 22.64 32.98 -4.62
C LEU A 871 22.42 33.17 -3.12
N LEU A 872 21.50 32.41 -2.51
CA LEU A 872 21.24 32.47 -1.05
C LEU A 872 22.46 32.00 -0.24
N GLU A 873 23.16 30.94 -0.70
CA GLU A 873 24.40 30.47 -0.06
C GLU A 873 25.54 31.49 -0.19
N GLU A 874 25.71 32.10 -1.37
CA GLU A 874 26.75 33.11 -1.61
C GLU A 874 26.60 34.35 -0.72
N ASN A 875 25.36 34.75 -0.42
CA ASN A 875 25.06 35.87 0.46
C ASN A 875 24.97 35.48 1.95
N GLY A 876 25.19 34.20 2.30
CA GLY A 876 25.27 33.73 3.68
C GLY A 876 23.96 33.86 4.47
N ILE A 877 22.82 33.56 3.85
CA ILE A 877 21.52 33.63 4.52
C ILE A 877 21.28 32.37 5.36
N ASP A 878 21.02 32.55 6.65
CA ASP A 878 20.86 31.45 7.62
C ASP A 878 19.40 31.08 7.93
N GLU A 879 18.45 31.99 7.69
CA GLU A 879 17.03 31.76 7.93
C GLU A 879 16.15 32.27 6.80
N LEU A 880 15.08 31.53 6.49
CA LEU A 880 14.16 31.89 5.42
C LEU A 880 12.73 31.51 5.76
N LEU A 881 11.80 32.46 5.56
CA LEU A 881 10.37 32.23 5.78
C LEU A 881 9.75 31.62 4.51
N VAL A 882 9.44 30.32 4.53
CA VAL A 882 8.81 29.60 3.41
C VAL A 882 7.34 29.32 3.68
N ARG A 883 6.56 29.22 2.61
CA ARG A 883 5.19 28.70 2.71
C ARG A 883 5.21 27.20 3.02
N SER A 884 4.19 26.75 3.74
CA SER A 884 4.02 25.35 4.15
C SER A 884 2.57 24.91 3.97
N ILE A 885 2.38 23.60 3.78
CA ILE A 885 1.06 22.97 3.71
C ILE A 885 0.28 23.20 5.02
N ILE A 886 0.98 23.30 6.15
CA ILE A 886 0.37 23.50 7.48
C ILE A 886 -0.24 24.91 7.62
N THR A 887 0.38 25.92 7.00
CA THR A 887 -0.07 27.32 7.06
C THR A 887 -1.01 27.68 5.90
N CYS A 888 -1.42 26.71 5.10
CA CYS A 888 -2.27 26.93 3.94
C CYS A 888 -3.72 27.26 4.36
N GLU A 889 -4.28 28.36 3.84
CA GLU A 889 -5.65 28.81 4.11
C GLU A 889 -6.73 28.18 3.20
N ALA A 890 -6.35 27.23 2.34
CA ALA A 890 -7.30 26.51 1.51
C ALA A 890 -8.23 25.64 2.37
N ARG A 891 -9.56 25.82 2.21
CA ARG A 891 -10.57 25.09 3.02
C ARG A 891 -10.66 23.59 2.70
N HIS A 892 -10.51 23.23 1.43
CA HIS A 892 -10.59 21.86 0.94
C HIS A 892 -9.38 21.57 0.04
N GLY A 893 -8.38 20.91 0.60
CA GLY A 893 -7.12 20.61 -0.10
C GLY A 893 -6.02 21.62 0.20
N VAL A 894 -5.05 21.71 -0.71
CA VAL A 894 -3.84 22.52 -0.55
C VAL A 894 -3.64 23.37 -1.81
N CYS A 895 -3.06 24.56 -1.69
CA CYS A 895 -2.68 25.35 -2.85
C CYS A 895 -1.30 24.95 -3.39
N SER A 896 -1.05 25.09 -4.69
CA SER A 896 0.23 24.70 -5.29
C SER A 896 1.40 25.50 -4.72
N PHE A 897 1.20 26.77 -4.35
CA PHE A 897 2.27 27.61 -3.79
C PHE A 897 2.70 27.17 -2.38
N CYS A 898 1.76 26.72 -1.54
CA CYS A 898 2.09 26.20 -0.21
C CYS A 898 2.69 24.79 -0.26
N TYR A 899 2.47 24.05 -1.35
CA TYR A 899 3.09 22.75 -1.60
C TYR A 899 4.53 22.90 -2.10
N GLY A 900 4.74 23.73 -3.13
CA GLY A 900 6.02 23.90 -3.81
C GLY A 900 6.13 23.07 -5.10
N ARG A 901 7.36 22.68 -5.44
CA ARG A 901 7.71 21.92 -6.65
C ARG A 901 7.28 20.45 -6.55
N ASP A 902 6.84 19.85 -7.67
CA ASP A 902 6.68 18.39 -7.77
C ASP A 902 8.06 17.75 -7.93
N LEU A 903 8.60 17.24 -6.84
CA LEU A 903 9.91 16.58 -6.83
C LEU A 903 10.02 15.43 -7.85
N GLY A 904 8.89 14.83 -8.27
CA GLY A 904 8.91 13.76 -9.27
C GLY A 904 9.09 14.22 -10.72
N ARG A 905 9.01 15.52 -11.02
CA ARG A 905 9.06 16.08 -12.38
C ARG A 905 10.05 17.23 -12.57
N GLY A 906 10.79 17.57 -11.52
CA GLY A 906 11.57 18.80 -11.50
C GLY A 906 10.67 20.00 -11.64
#